data_AF-A0A929UC70-F1
#
_entry.id   AF-A0A929UC70-F1
#
_cell.length_a   1.000
_cell.length_b   1.000
_cell.length_c   1.000
_cell.angle_alpha   90.00
_cell.angle_beta   90.00
_cell.angle_gamma   90.00
#
_symmetry.space_group_name_H-M   'P 1'
#
loop_
_entity.id
_entity.type
_entity.pdbx_description
1 polymer ?
#
loop_
_entity_poly.entity_id
_entity_poly.type
_entity_poly.pdbx_seq_one_letter_code
_entity_poly.pdbx_strand_id
1 'polypeptide(L)'
;MKLAPKTANLLVDGKEVTVPVSKVAVGNLLAIRPGESIPVDAYVVEGTSSVNEAAMTGESIPVDKKEGDFVYSGTLNTFGYLVCKAEKVGGDTALSQIIRLVSEAAATKAPIAKAADRVSAVFVPVVLAIAALTFGIWMVVGADVGFAIARAVSVLVISCPCALGLATPVAIMVGNGVGAKKGILFKTSSALEESGRVKVVALDKTGTITEGSPVVTDVIPAEGVTKEVLLSVACSLEQKSEHPLAKAIVAYGEQNKVPLTEVSDFEAVVGGGLTGKETAKDGRRQALLGGSQTYLSGKAELETGLLEASERLSASGKTPLFFAKEEDGNAVQVLGLIAVADTIRSDSAAAVRLLKEMGIRTVMVTGDNERTAQAIGAQAGVDRVIASVLPEGKADVIKSLGTEGKTMMVGDGINDAPALTAADVGVAIGAGSDIAIDAADVVVMKSRLMDVAEAIRLSRAVIRNIHENLFWAFIYNIIGIPLAAGAYIHAFGWSMNPMFGAAAMSLSSFFVVTNALRLNFFRMQGEDGRPLQEKQVTDREAAPAQGTVPDQGVAQVQAISPKQDAAPKQTTEPDAGTAPKQTIFYHQEEKTMTTRTMKIEGMMCGHCEARVKKALEALPGVESAEVSHEKGEALVHLSGQESEEALKKAVEEQDYIVKEIR
;
A
#
# COMPACT_ATOMS: atom_id res chain seq x y z
N MET A 1 16.93 19.54 -5.49
CA MET A 1 16.34 20.43 -4.46
C MET A 1 17.07 20.17 -3.14
N LYS A 2 17.53 21.21 -2.42
CA LYS A 2 18.12 21.07 -1.08
C LYS A 2 17.00 21.09 -0.05
N LEU A 3 16.29 19.98 0.08
CA LEU A 3 15.14 19.86 1.01
C LEU A 3 15.61 19.62 2.45
N ALA A 4 16.60 18.73 2.65
CA ALA A 4 17.21 18.52 3.97
C ALA A 4 18.40 19.46 4.23
N PRO A 5 18.51 20.06 5.43
CA PRO A 5 19.69 20.83 5.83
C PRO A 5 20.91 19.92 6.03
N LYS A 6 22.12 20.48 5.82
CA LYS A 6 23.39 19.74 5.99
C LYS A 6 23.89 19.73 7.44
N THR A 7 23.33 20.60 8.27
CA THR A 7 23.73 20.83 9.66
C THR A 7 22.51 20.81 10.56
N ALA A 8 22.72 20.46 11.83
CA ALA A 8 21.71 20.38 12.86
C ALA A 8 22.26 20.99 14.16
N ASN A 9 21.40 21.63 14.96
CA ASN A 9 21.78 22.21 16.25
C ASN A 9 21.43 21.21 17.36
N LEU A 10 22.43 20.53 17.91
CA LEU A 10 22.25 19.62 19.04
C LEU A 10 22.21 20.37 20.36
N LEU A 11 21.32 19.96 21.26
CA LEU A 11 21.31 20.42 22.65
C LEU A 11 22.16 19.46 23.49
N VAL A 12 23.36 19.88 23.91
CA VAL A 12 24.25 19.11 24.78
C VAL A 12 24.49 19.94 26.05
N ASP A 13 24.12 19.41 27.21
CA ASP A 13 24.25 20.08 28.51
C ASP A 13 23.62 21.49 28.54
N GLY A 14 22.48 21.67 27.86
CA GLY A 14 21.77 22.95 27.76
C GLY A 14 22.43 23.99 26.84
N LYS A 15 23.47 23.61 26.08
CA LYS A 15 24.11 24.46 25.07
C LYS A 15 23.85 23.92 23.67
N GLU A 16 23.55 24.83 22.75
CA GLU A 16 23.39 24.50 21.33
C GLU A 16 24.76 24.34 20.65
N VAL A 17 24.98 23.18 20.04
CA VAL A 17 26.18 22.86 19.26
C VAL A 17 25.77 22.48 17.84
N THR A 18 26.18 23.29 16.86
CA THR A 18 25.92 22.99 15.45
C THR A 18 26.86 21.88 14.97
N VAL A 19 26.30 20.79 14.47
CA VAL A 19 27.02 19.65 13.92
C VAL A 19 26.55 19.31 12.50
N PRO A 20 27.33 18.59 11.69
CA PRO A 20 26.83 17.96 10.48
C PRO A 20 25.68 17.00 10.78
N VAL A 21 24.66 16.95 9.93
CA VAL A 21 23.48 16.07 10.14
C VAL A 21 23.86 14.58 10.24
N SER A 22 24.97 14.17 9.62
CA SER A 22 25.50 12.80 9.71
C SER A 22 26.03 12.41 11.09
N LYS A 23 26.20 13.37 12.01
CA LYS A 23 26.59 13.12 13.40
C LYS A 23 25.40 13.06 14.37
N VAL A 24 24.19 13.31 13.90
CA VAL A 24 22.98 13.22 14.72
C VAL A 24 22.63 11.75 14.90
N ALA A 25 22.48 11.34 16.16
CA ALA A 25 22.06 9.99 16.53
C ALA A 25 20.63 9.98 17.07
N VAL A 26 19.97 8.82 17.00
CA VAL A 26 18.66 8.59 17.62
C VAL A 26 18.73 8.92 19.11
N GLY A 27 17.71 9.60 19.62
CA GLY A 27 17.62 10.07 21.00
C GLY A 27 18.31 11.40 21.28
N ASN A 28 19.05 11.97 20.33
CA ASN A 28 19.63 13.32 20.49
C ASN A 28 18.55 14.40 20.54
N LEU A 29 18.77 15.42 21.37
CA LEU A 29 17.92 16.61 21.42
C LEU A 29 18.41 17.65 20.43
N LEU A 30 17.49 18.23 19.66
CA LEU A 30 17.75 19.16 18.58
C LEU A 30 16.97 20.44 18.85
N ALA A 31 17.67 21.57 18.78
CA ALA A 31 17.06 22.89 18.81
C ALA A 31 16.69 23.31 17.38
N ILE A 32 15.41 23.58 17.15
CA ILE A 32 14.89 24.02 15.85
C ILE A 32 14.30 25.41 16.01
N ARG A 33 14.93 26.40 15.35
CA ARG A 33 14.51 27.79 15.43
C ARG A 33 13.42 28.13 14.41
N PRO A 34 12.65 29.21 14.62
CA PRO A 34 11.74 29.71 13.60
C PRO A 34 12.48 30.00 12.29
N GLY A 35 11.94 29.53 11.17
CA GLY A 35 12.55 29.64 9.84
C GLY A 35 13.60 28.58 9.50
N GLU A 36 13.94 27.67 10.42
CA GLU A 36 14.85 26.56 10.14
C GLU A 36 14.12 25.34 9.57
N SER A 37 14.80 24.61 8.68
CA SER A 37 14.30 23.32 8.21
C SER A 37 14.67 22.23 9.19
N ILE A 38 13.75 21.29 9.40
CA ILE A 38 13.90 20.18 10.33
C ILE A 38 14.92 19.18 9.76
N PRO A 39 16.01 18.86 10.47
CA PRO A 39 17.13 18.09 9.91
C PRO A 39 16.88 16.59 9.83
N VAL A 40 16.11 16.03 10.75
CA VAL A 40 15.85 14.58 10.90
C VAL A 40 14.41 14.39 11.38
N ASP A 41 13.88 13.17 11.30
CA ASP A 41 12.54 12.90 11.82
C ASP A 41 12.60 12.77 13.35
N ALA A 42 11.68 13.43 14.05
CA ALA A 42 11.80 13.62 15.49
C ALA A 42 10.44 13.85 16.16
N TYR A 43 10.38 13.64 17.49
CA TYR A 43 9.24 14.03 18.32
C TYR A 43 9.52 15.35 19.03
N VAL A 44 8.53 16.25 19.09
CA VAL A 44 8.62 17.47 19.89
C VAL A 44 8.60 17.10 21.37
N VAL A 45 9.63 17.52 22.10
CA VAL A 45 9.73 17.36 23.56
C VAL A 45 9.50 18.66 24.31
N GLU A 46 9.70 19.81 23.66
CA GLU A 46 9.46 21.11 24.27
C GLU A 46 9.08 22.13 23.19
N GLY A 47 8.15 23.02 23.52
CA GLY A 47 7.73 24.13 22.67
C GLY A 47 6.46 23.87 21.86
N THR A 48 5.98 24.94 21.24
CA THR A 48 4.84 24.91 20.31
C THR A 48 5.18 25.76 19.10
N SER A 49 4.83 25.29 17.92
CA SER A 49 5.08 26.00 16.66
C SER A 49 4.14 25.48 15.58
N SER A 50 4.08 26.15 14.44
CA SER A 50 3.50 25.58 13.23
C SER A 50 4.60 25.22 12.23
N VAL A 51 4.45 24.04 11.63
CA VAL A 51 5.41 23.45 10.69
C VAL A 51 4.76 23.37 9.32
N ASN A 52 5.45 23.93 8.33
CA ASN A 52 5.05 23.79 6.94
C ASN A 52 5.56 22.46 6.39
N GLU A 53 4.65 21.51 6.24
CA GLU A 53 4.92 20.16 5.74
C GLU A 53 4.67 20.02 4.23
N ALA A 54 4.47 21.12 3.49
CA ALA A 54 4.14 21.11 2.06
C ALA A 54 5.11 20.29 1.20
N ALA A 55 6.38 20.24 1.61
CA ALA A 55 7.41 19.45 0.93
C ALA A 55 7.16 17.93 0.98
N MET A 56 6.47 17.45 2.03
CA MET A 56 6.22 16.03 2.30
C MET A 56 4.76 15.66 2.02
N THR A 57 3.82 16.50 2.43
CA THR A 57 2.37 16.22 2.35
C THR A 57 1.71 16.91 1.15
N GLY A 58 2.36 17.88 0.54
CA GLY A 58 1.78 18.71 -0.52
C GLY A 58 0.72 19.71 -0.05
N GLU A 59 0.46 19.79 1.26
CA GLU A 59 -0.53 20.71 1.84
C GLU A 59 0.12 22.06 2.15
N SER A 60 -0.52 23.14 1.71
CA SER A 60 0.06 24.49 1.79
C SER A 60 -0.17 25.18 3.14
N ILE A 61 -1.04 24.63 3.98
CA ILE A 61 -1.39 25.19 5.29
C ILE A 61 -0.44 24.59 6.33
N PRO A 62 0.30 25.42 7.10
CA PRO A 62 1.13 24.93 8.20
C PRO A 62 0.31 24.17 9.25
N VAL A 63 0.87 23.09 9.78
CA VAL A 63 0.25 22.25 10.81
C VAL A 63 0.81 22.64 12.17
N ASP A 64 -0.07 22.87 13.15
CA ASP A 64 0.33 23.15 14.53
C ASP A 64 0.94 21.91 15.18
N LYS A 65 2.06 22.11 15.88
CA LYS A 65 2.82 21.07 16.59
C LYS A 65 3.04 21.48 18.04
N LYS A 66 2.81 20.54 18.94
CA LYS A 66 3.02 20.62 20.38
C LYS A 66 3.83 19.43 20.88
N GLU A 67 4.18 19.46 22.15
CA GLU A 67 4.85 18.34 22.83
C GLU A 67 4.12 17.01 22.58
N GLY A 68 4.89 15.99 22.21
CA GLY A 68 4.40 14.68 21.79
C GLY A 68 4.15 14.52 20.28
N ASP A 69 4.05 15.61 19.52
CA ASP A 69 3.79 15.52 18.07
C ASP A 69 5.05 15.16 17.27
N PHE A 70 4.86 14.44 16.17
CA PHE A 70 5.94 14.06 15.25
C PHE A 70 6.20 15.14 14.20
N VAL A 71 7.47 15.34 13.85
CA VAL A 71 7.93 16.27 12.81
C VAL A 71 8.86 15.58 11.82
N TYR A 72 8.72 15.93 10.55
CA TYR A 72 9.46 15.28 9.45
C TYR A 72 10.67 16.09 8.99
N SER A 73 11.72 15.39 8.61
CA SER A 73 12.90 15.96 7.95
C SER A 73 12.54 16.71 6.66
N GLY A 74 13.21 17.83 6.43
CA GLY A 74 13.01 18.70 5.25
C GLY A 74 11.75 19.56 5.26
N THR A 75 10.94 19.47 6.32
CA THR A 75 9.84 20.43 6.57
C THR A 75 10.39 21.71 7.19
N LEU A 76 9.59 22.79 7.18
CA LEU A 76 10.02 24.13 7.62
C LEU A 76 9.30 24.52 8.90
N ASN A 77 10.05 24.76 9.97
CA ASN A 77 9.52 25.37 11.18
C ASN A 77 9.25 26.86 10.94
N THR A 78 8.07 27.38 11.24
CA THR A 78 7.70 28.75 10.84
C THR A 78 7.84 29.79 11.95
N PHE A 79 7.25 29.59 13.13
CA PHE A 79 7.12 30.66 14.13
C PHE A 79 7.76 30.39 15.50
N GLY A 80 7.60 29.18 16.05
CA GLY A 80 8.00 28.84 17.41
C GLY A 80 9.37 28.15 17.51
N TYR A 81 9.95 28.16 18.70
CA TYR A 81 11.13 27.37 19.00
C TYR A 81 10.69 25.97 19.43
N LEU A 82 11.32 24.94 18.85
CA LEU A 82 11.04 23.55 19.18
C LEU A 82 12.32 22.87 19.67
N VAL A 83 12.21 22.10 20.74
CA VAL A 83 13.19 21.07 21.08
C VAL A 83 12.61 19.74 20.63
N CYS A 84 13.34 19.05 19.76
CA CYS A 84 12.89 17.78 19.19
C CYS A 84 13.88 16.67 19.53
N LYS A 85 13.38 15.50 19.89
CA LYS A 85 14.19 14.29 20.10
C LYS A 85 14.23 13.48 18.81
N ALA A 86 15.42 13.29 18.26
CA ALA A 86 15.64 12.54 17.02
C ALA A 86 15.14 11.10 17.15
N GLU A 87 14.34 10.65 16.19
CA GLU A 87 13.79 9.29 16.13
C GLU A 87 14.39 8.52 14.95
N LYS A 88 14.35 9.09 13.74
CA LYS A 88 14.96 8.50 12.53
C LYS A 88 15.98 9.46 11.93
N VAL A 89 17.17 8.96 11.59
CA VAL A 89 18.30 9.77 11.11
C VAL A 89 18.86 9.18 9.81
N GLY A 90 19.54 10.01 9.01
CA GLY A 90 20.21 9.55 7.78
C GLY A 90 19.25 8.95 6.74
N GLY A 91 19.54 7.71 6.33
CA GLY A 91 18.77 6.97 5.32
C GLY A 91 17.36 6.57 5.76
N ASP A 92 17.12 6.53 7.07
CA ASP A 92 15.86 6.04 7.65
C ASP A 92 14.81 7.14 7.78
N THR A 93 15.19 8.39 7.50
CA THR A 93 14.25 9.52 7.46
C THR A 93 13.24 9.38 6.34
N ALA A 94 12.01 9.85 6.56
CA ALA A 94 10.93 9.81 5.58
C ALA A 94 11.32 10.46 4.25
N LEU A 95 12.03 11.59 4.28
CA LEU A 95 12.51 12.25 3.07
C LEU A 95 13.55 11.40 2.31
N SER A 96 14.49 10.77 3.03
CA SER A 96 15.47 9.86 2.41
C SER A 96 14.79 8.64 1.79
N GLN A 97 13.78 8.09 2.45
CA GLN A 97 12.95 7.01 1.91
C GLN A 97 12.24 7.42 0.63
N ILE A 98 11.62 8.61 0.59
CA ILE A 98 11.02 9.17 -0.63
C ILE A 98 12.05 9.30 -1.75
N ILE A 99 13.23 9.87 -1.47
CA ILE A 99 14.29 10.04 -2.47
C ILE A 99 14.74 8.69 -3.03
N ARG A 100 14.93 7.69 -2.15
CA ARG A 100 15.31 6.33 -2.54
C ARG A 100 14.26 5.72 -3.46
N LEU A 101 12.99 5.73 -3.04
CA LEU A 101 11.88 5.16 -3.82
C LEU A 101 11.71 5.85 -5.19
N VAL A 102 11.78 7.19 -5.25
CA VAL A 102 11.71 7.92 -6.53
C VAL A 102 12.88 7.57 -7.45
N SER A 103 14.08 7.42 -6.90
CA SER A 103 15.28 7.06 -7.66
C SER A 103 15.21 5.61 -8.18
N GLU A 104 14.77 4.67 -7.36
CA GLU A 104 14.58 3.26 -7.75
C GLU A 104 13.50 3.13 -8.83
N ALA A 105 12.41 3.87 -8.69
CA ALA A 105 11.34 3.89 -9.68
C ALA A 105 11.84 4.39 -11.04
N ALA A 106 12.68 5.44 -11.06
CA ALA A 106 13.28 5.96 -12.29
C ALA A 106 14.31 5.01 -12.92
N ALA A 107 14.94 4.14 -12.14
CA ALA A 107 15.97 3.20 -12.60
C ALA A 107 15.40 1.90 -13.20
N THR A 108 14.13 1.57 -12.92
CA THR A 108 13.49 0.33 -13.38
C THR A 108 12.81 0.48 -14.74
N LYS A 109 12.87 -0.53 -15.61
CA LYS A 109 12.19 -0.51 -16.92
C LYS A 109 10.72 -0.91 -16.80
N ALA A 110 9.83 -0.06 -17.29
CA ALA A 110 8.39 -0.33 -17.38
C ALA A 110 8.06 -1.38 -18.47
N PRO A 111 6.97 -2.17 -18.34
CA PRO A 111 6.50 -3.06 -19.39
C PRO A 111 6.29 -2.36 -20.75
N ILE A 112 5.78 -1.13 -20.79
CA ILE A 112 5.60 -0.36 -22.04
C ILE A 112 6.95 0.02 -22.68
N ALA A 113 8.01 0.16 -21.90
CA ALA A 113 9.36 0.37 -22.44
C ALA A 113 9.84 -0.86 -23.24
N LYS A 114 9.44 -2.07 -22.84
CA LYS A 114 9.70 -3.30 -23.61
C LYS A 114 8.96 -3.30 -24.96
N ALA A 115 7.81 -2.63 -25.05
CA ALA A 115 7.10 -2.47 -26.32
C ALA A 115 7.88 -1.57 -27.29
N ALA A 116 8.50 -0.49 -26.81
CA ALA A 116 9.38 0.37 -27.61
C ALA A 116 10.61 -0.38 -28.13
N ASP A 117 11.21 -1.25 -27.31
CA ASP A 117 12.34 -2.12 -27.71
C ASP A 117 11.90 -3.09 -28.83
N ARG A 118 10.71 -3.70 -28.70
CA ARG A 118 10.14 -4.59 -29.73
C ARG A 118 9.83 -3.85 -31.04
N VAL A 119 9.30 -2.63 -30.96
CA VAL A 119 9.05 -1.81 -32.15
C VAL A 119 10.37 -1.47 -32.84
N SER A 120 11.40 -1.09 -32.09
CA SER A 120 12.73 -0.79 -32.64
C SER A 120 13.35 -2.00 -33.36
N ALA A 121 13.19 -3.20 -32.80
CA ALA A 121 13.71 -4.44 -33.38
C ALA A 121 13.13 -4.76 -34.78
N VAL A 122 11.89 -4.31 -35.06
CA VAL A 122 11.25 -4.46 -36.38
C VAL A 122 11.51 -3.24 -37.25
N PHE A 123 11.44 -2.04 -36.67
CA PHE A 123 11.51 -0.77 -37.39
C PHE A 123 12.89 -0.54 -38.04
N VAL A 124 13.98 -0.85 -37.32
CA VAL A 124 15.35 -0.61 -37.82
C VAL A 124 15.66 -1.43 -39.08
N PRO A 125 15.43 -2.76 -39.12
CA PRO A 125 15.62 -3.54 -40.36
C PRO A 125 14.75 -3.04 -41.53
N VAL A 126 13.50 -2.67 -41.27
CA VAL A 126 12.58 -2.16 -42.31
C VAL A 126 13.11 -0.87 -42.92
N VAL A 127 13.57 0.07 -42.10
CA VAL A 127 14.15 1.34 -42.56
C VAL A 127 15.42 1.11 -43.39
N LEU A 128 16.31 0.21 -42.96
CA LEU A 128 17.53 -0.13 -43.70
C LEU A 128 17.19 -0.72 -45.07
N ALA A 129 16.18 -1.61 -45.13
CA ALA A 129 15.69 -2.16 -46.38
C ALA A 129 15.10 -1.08 -47.29
N ILE A 130 14.30 -0.15 -46.75
CA ILE A 130 13.74 0.98 -47.53
C ILE A 130 14.85 1.89 -48.05
N ALA A 131 15.88 2.18 -47.27
CA ALA A 131 17.00 3.00 -47.71
C ALA A 131 17.81 2.33 -48.84
N ALA A 132 18.08 1.02 -48.71
CA ALA A 132 18.75 0.24 -49.75
C ALA A 132 17.91 0.16 -51.04
N LEU A 133 16.59 -0.05 -50.90
CA LEU A 133 15.65 -0.08 -52.02
C LEU A 133 15.52 1.29 -52.69
N THR A 134 15.49 2.37 -51.91
CA THR A 134 15.51 3.75 -52.42
C THR A 134 16.76 3.99 -53.27
N PHE A 135 17.94 3.62 -52.76
CA PHE A 135 19.18 3.72 -53.51
C PHE A 135 19.11 2.93 -54.83
N GLY A 136 18.68 1.67 -54.77
CA GLY A 136 18.55 0.80 -55.94
C GLY A 136 17.60 1.35 -57.00
N ILE A 137 16.42 1.84 -56.61
CA ILE A 137 15.44 2.43 -57.54
C ILE A 137 16.02 3.65 -58.26
N TRP A 138 16.63 4.59 -57.53
CA TRP A 138 17.20 5.79 -58.15
C TRP A 138 18.37 5.48 -59.08
N MET A 139 19.16 4.46 -58.76
CA MET A 139 20.21 3.96 -59.67
C MET A 139 19.62 3.37 -60.96
N VAL A 140 18.51 2.62 -60.89
CA VAL A 140 17.83 2.05 -62.08
C VAL A 140 17.16 3.12 -62.93
N VAL A 141 16.62 4.18 -62.30
CA VAL A 141 16.00 5.33 -63.00
C VAL A 141 17.06 6.22 -63.69
N GLY A 142 18.35 5.98 -63.46
CA GLY A 142 19.44 6.71 -64.12
C GLY A 142 19.82 8.03 -63.44
N ALA A 143 19.50 8.19 -62.16
CA ALA A 143 19.95 9.35 -61.39
C ALA A 143 21.45 9.26 -61.05
N ASP A 144 22.07 10.41 -60.78
CA ASP A 144 23.46 10.47 -60.33
C ASP A 144 23.68 9.70 -59.02
N VAL A 145 24.83 9.06 -58.87
CA VAL A 145 25.18 8.26 -57.68
C VAL A 145 25.10 9.10 -56.41
N GLY A 146 25.57 10.35 -56.47
CA GLY A 146 25.49 11.29 -55.36
C GLY A 146 24.04 11.61 -54.97
N PHE A 147 23.14 11.74 -55.96
CA PHE A 147 21.72 11.94 -55.70
C PHE A 147 21.08 10.71 -55.04
N ALA A 148 21.34 9.50 -55.55
CA ALA A 148 20.81 8.26 -54.98
C ALA A 148 21.29 8.03 -53.53
N ILE A 149 22.58 8.28 -53.26
CA ILE A 149 23.14 8.24 -51.90
C ILE A 149 22.48 9.28 -51.00
N ALA A 150 22.30 10.52 -51.46
CA ALA A 150 21.67 11.58 -50.67
C ALA A 150 20.23 11.23 -50.26
N ARG A 151 19.47 10.55 -51.13
CA ARG A 151 18.10 10.09 -50.82
C ARG A 151 18.09 8.94 -49.82
N ALA A 152 18.96 7.95 -50.00
CA ALA A 152 19.11 6.86 -49.03
C ALA A 152 19.52 7.39 -47.65
N VAL A 153 20.49 8.31 -47.58
CA VAL A 153 20.90 8.98 -46.34
C VAL A 153 19.75 9.80 -45.75
N SER A 154 18.97 10.50 -46.58
CA SER A 154 17.80 11.25 -46.11
C SER A 154 16.76 10.35 -45.44
N VAL A 155 16.50 9.16 -46.00
CA VAL A 155 15.61 8.15 -45.40
C VAL A 155 16.14 7.68 -44.06
N LEU A 156 17.44 7.39 -43.96
CA LEU A 156 18.05 6.98 -42.69
C LEU A 156 17.97 8.10 -41.64
N VAL A 157 18.30 9.34 -42.01
CA VAL A 157 18.28 10.49 -41.08
C VAL A 157 16.87 10.79 -40.58
N ILE A 158 15.86 10.84 -41.47
CA ILE A 158 14.49 11.14 -41.06
C ILE A 158 13.87 10.02 -40.23
N SER A 159 14.34 8.79 -40.37
CA SER A 159 13.76 7.63 -39.69
C SER A 159 14.21 7.48 -38.23
N CYS A 160 15.33 8.10 -37.82
CA CYS A 160 15.92 7.85 -36.52
C CYS A 160 14.98 8.30 -35.38
N PRO A 161 14.44 7.37 -34.56
CA PRO A 161 13.38 7.68 -33.62
C PRO A 161 13.96 8.12 -32.26
N CYS A 162 14.76 9.18 -32.22
CA CYS A 162 15.39 9.66 -30.97
C CYS A 162 14.39 9.93 -29.83
N ALA A 163 13.20 10.43 -30.18
CA ALA A 163 12.14 10.72 -29.23
C ALA A 163 11.53 9.45 -28.59
N LEU A 164 11.63 8.29 -29.24
CA LEU A 164 11.11 7.01 -28.75
C LEU A 164 11.77 6.60 -27.43
N GLY A 165 13.10 6.78 -27.33
CA GLY A 165 13.86 6.46 -26.12
C GLY A 165 13.56 7.39 -24.95
N LEU A 166 13.04 8.59 -25.21
CA LEU A 166 12.68 9.58 -24.18
C LEU A 166 11.20 9.52 -23.78
N ALA A 167 10.31 9.07 -24.67
CA ALA A 167 8.86 9.12 -24.50
C ALA A 167 8.37 8.50 -23.20
N THR A 168 8.90 7.33 -22.84
CA THR A 168 8.49 6.60 -21.64
C THR A 168 9.21 7.09 -20.38
N PRO A 169 10.56 7.16 -20.33
CA PRO A 169 11.27 7.54 -19.11
C PRO A 169 10.91 8.94 -18.60
N VAL A 170 10.72 9.91 -19.51
CA VAL A 170 10.37 11.28 -19.11
C VAL A 170 8.96 11.35 -18.53
N ALA A 171 7.99 10.66 -19.15
CA ALA A 171 6.62 10.63 -18.64
C ALA A 171 6.52 9.95 -17.26
N ILE A 172 7.25 8.85 -17.06
CA ILE A 172 7.30 8.16 -15.75
C ILE A 172 8.00 9.03 -14.71
N MET A 173 9.13 9.65 -15.05
CA MET A 173 9.85 10.53 -14.14
C MET A 173 8.97 11.69 -13.66
N VAL A 174 8.25 12.35 -14.58
CA VAL A 174 7.33 13.44 -14.23
C VAL A 174 6.13 12.89 -13.43
N GLY A 175 5.56 11.75 -13.83
CA GLY A 175 4.47 11.08 -13.13
C GLY A 175 4.81 10.76 -11.67
N ASN A 176 5.95 10.10 -11.42
CA ASN A 176 6.46 9.81 -10.09
C ASN A 176 6.75 11.09 -9.29
N GLY A 177 7.32 12.11 -9.93
CA GLY A 177 7.57 13.39 -9.28
C GLY A 177 6.29 14.10 -8.85
N VAL A 178 5.22 14.02 -9.64
CA VAL A 178 3.89 14.55 -9.30
C VAL A 178 3.25 13.72 -8.19
N GLY A 179 3.29 12.40 -8.28
CA GLY A 179 2.78 11.50 -7.22
C GLY A 179 3.46 11.74 -5.88
N ALA A 180 4.79 11.80 -5.86
CA ALA A 180 5.58 11.99 -4.64
C ALA A 180 5.27 13.32 -3.95
N LYS A 181 5.12 14.41 -4.71
CA LYS A 181 4.68 15.72 -4.17
C LYS A 181 3.29 15.69 -3.53
N LYS A 182 2.49 14.67 -3.84
CA LYS A 182 1.13 14.48 -3.34
C LYS A 182 1.01 13.32 -2.34
N GLY A 183 2.14 12.73 -1.95
CA GLY A 183 2.16 11.64 -0.99
C GLY A 183 1.82 10.27 -1.58
N ILE A 184 1.95 10.07 -2.90
CA ILE A 184 1.79 8.78 -3.58
C ILE A 184 3.14 8.35 -4.15
N LEU A 185 3.71 7.28 -3.63
CA LEU A 185 5.04 6.81 -3.98
C LEU A 185 4.95 5.48 -4.73
N PHE A 186 5.25 5.49 -6.02
CA PHE A 186 5.43 4.26 -6.78
C PHE A 186 6.88 3.80 -6.63
N LYS A 187 7.11 2.56 -6.16
CA LYS A 187 8.47 2.02 -6.01
C LYS A 187 9.15 1.69 -7.32
N THR A 188 8.36 1.25 -8.29
CA THR A 188 8.86 0.82 -9.59
C THR A 188 8.09 1.49 -10.72
N SER A 189 8.75 1.66 -11.86
CA SER A 189 8.08 2.08 -13.09
C SER A 189 6.96 1.11 -13.50
N SER A 190 7.10 -0.17 -13.18
CA SER A 190 6.08 -1.19 -13.42
C SER A 190 4.85 -0.98 -12.54
N ALA A 191 5.04 -0.69 -11.25
CA ALA A 191 3.94 -0.40 -10.33
C ALA A 191 3.12 0.80 -10.81
N LEU A 192 3.78 1.87 -11.27
CA LEU A 192 3.11 3.01 -11.86
C LEU A 192 2.29 2.59 -13.08
N GLU A 193 2.83 1.80 -14.01
CA GLU A 193 2.10 1.39 -15.22
C GLU A 193 0.94 0.42 -14.93
N GLU A 194 1.17 -0.59 -14.10
CA GLU A 194 0.18 -1.62 -13.80
C GLU A 194 -1.00 -1.06 -12.99
N SER A 195 -0.75 -0.07 -12.12
CA SER A 195 -1.81 0.64 -11.37
C SER A 195 -2.93 1.18 -12.28
N GLY A 196 -2.59 1.64 -13.48
CA GLY A 196 -3.56 2.22 -14.42
C GLY A 196 -4.37 1.17 -15.17
N ARG A 197 -3.89 -0.08 -15.17
CA ARG A 197 -4.53 -1.25 -15.82
C ARG A 197 -5.44 -2.04 -14.88
N VAL A 198 -5.41 -1.74 -13.59
CA VAL A 198 -6.22 -2.38 -12.55
C VAL A 198 -7.71 -2.39 -12.92
N LYS A 199 -8.35 -3.53 -12.66
CA LYS A 199 -9.78 -3.80 -12.88
C LYS A 199 -10.52 -4.17 -11.60
N VAL A 200 -9.80 -4.73 -10.63
CA VAL A 200 -10.33 -5.13 -9.32
C VAL A 200 -9.46 -4.50 -8.24
N VAL A 201 -10.09 -3.81 -7.28
CA VAL A 201 -9.42 -3.30 -6.08
C VAL A 201 -9.97 -4.07 -4.89
N ALA A 202 -9.10 -4.87 -4.27
CA ALA A 202 -9.34 -5.51 -3.00
C ALA A 202 -8.92 -4.55 -1.88
N LEU A 203 -9.84 -4.29 -0.95
CA LEU A 203 -9.66 -3.38 0.17
C LEU A 203 -9.68 -4.19 1.46
N ASP A 204 -8.62 -4.09 2.27
CA ASP A 204 -8.73 -4.53 3.65
C ASP A 204 -9.73 -3.64 4.40
N LYS A 205 -10.33 -4.17 5.47
CA LYS A 205 -11.25 -3.41 6.31
C LYS A 205 -10.48 -2.51 7.28
N THR A 206 -9.69 -3.12 8.17
CA THR A 206 -9.15 -2.46 9.37
C THR A 206 -8.01 -1.53 8.99
N GLY A 207 -8.10 -0.25 9.35
CA GLY A 207 -7.06 0.74 9.04
C GLY A 207 -7.02 1.20 7.57
N THR A 208 -7.76 0.53 6.67
CA THR A 208 -7.87 0.87 5.25
C THR A 208 -9.21 1.54 4.94
N ILE A 209 -10.33 0.81 5.01
CA ILE A 209 -11.68 1.39 4.88
C ILE A 209 -12.07 2.14 6.15
N THR A 210 -11.63 1.64 7.29
CA THR A 210 -11.86 2.21 8.62
C THR A 210 -10.63 2.94 9.16
N GLU A 211 -10.81 3.69 10.24
CA GLU A 211 -9.71 4.41 10.89
C GLU A 211 -8.67 3.46 11.52
N GLY A 212 -9.07 2.22 11.85
CA GLY A 212 -8.20 1.20 12.46
C GLY A 212 -8.05 1.38 13.97
N SER A 213 -8.66 2.42 14.54
CA SER A 213 -8.74 2.68 15.96
C SER A 213 -10.21 2.64 16.41
N PRO A 214 -10.59 1.68 17.27
CA PRO A 214 -11.95 1.63 17.77
C PRO A 214 -12.26 2.87 18.62
N VAL A 215 -13.49 3.39 18.49
CA VAL A 215 -13.99 4.52 19.27
C VAL A 215 -15.35 4.18 19.88
N VAL A 216 -15.65 4.79 21.03
CA VAL A 216 -16.99 4.69 21.63
C VAL A 216 -17.98 5.46 20.75
N THR A 217 -19.04 4.78 20.34
CA THR A 217 -20.08 5.33 19.46
C THR A 217 -21.39 5.58 20.22
N ASP A 218 -21.76 4.66 21.11
CA ASP A 218 -23.00 4.76 21.88
C ASP A 218 -22.75 4.38 23.34
N VAL A 219 -23.43 5.10 24.23
CA VAL A 219 -23.46 4.83 25.68
C VAL A 219 -24.92 4.77 26.10
N ILE A 220 -25.40 3.56 26.41
CA ILE A 220 -26.80 3.30 26.74
C ILE A 220 -26.87 2.78 28.19
N PRO A 221 -27.21 3.63 29.16
CA PRO A 221 -27.38 3.21 30.54
C PRO A 221 -28.66 2.37 30.74
N ALA A 222 -28.64 1.51 31.75
CA ALA A 222 -29.81 0.76 32.23
C ALA A 222 -30.82 1.68 32.94
N GLU A 223 -32.04 1.19 33.17
CA GLU A 223 -33.07 1.98 33.83
C GLU A 223 -32.64 2.39 35.26
N GLY A 224 -32.73 3.69 35.57
CA GLY A 224 -32.29 4.24 36.86
C GLY A 224 -30.78 4.46 37.03
N VAL A 225 -29.97 4.24 35.99
CA VAL A 225 -28.52 4.50 36.00
C VAL A 225 -28.19 5.72 35.13
N THR A 226 -27.28 6.58 35.59
CA THR A 226 -26.82 7.72 34.79
C THR A 226 -25.63 7.35 33.91
N LYS A 227 -25.44 8.08 32.81
CA LYS A 227 -24.31 7.85 31.88
C LYS A 227 -22.96 7.98 32.57
N GLU A 228 -22.83 8.90 33.52
CA GLU A 228 -21.60 9.15 34.26
C GLU A 228 -21.22 7.96 35.14
N VAL A 229 -22.21 7.30 35.77
CA VAL A 229 -21.98 6.10 36.59
C VAL A 229 -21.51 4.93 35.72
N LEU A 230 -22.19 4.69 34.59
CA LEU A 230 -21.80 3.66 33.63
C LEU A 230 -20.37 3.88 33.12
N LEU A 231 -20.05 5.11 32.71
CA LEU A 231 -18.72 5.46 32.20
C LEU A 231 -17.64 5.36 33.28
N SER A 232 -17.93 5.78 34.51
CA SER A 232 -16.96 5.73 35.61
C SER A 232 -16.55 4.29 35.92
N VAL A 233 -17.53 3.39 36.01
CA VAL A 233 -17.27 1.96 36.22
C VAL A 233 -16.54 1.35 35.02
N ALA A 234 -17.01 1.61 33.80
CA ALA A 234 -16.40 1.05 32.60
C ALA A 234 -14.94 1.49 32.43
N CYS A 235 -14.65 2.79 32.55
CA CYS A 235 -13.29 3.31 32.41
C CYS A 235 -12.36 2.84 33.53
N SER A 236 -12.86 2.74 34.77
CA SER A 236 -12.04 2.27 35.90
C SER A 236 -11.69 0.79 35.76
N LEU A 237 -12.62 -0.04 35.28
CA LEU A 237 -12.37 -1.46 35.02
C LEU A 237 -11.41 -1.66 33.83
N GLU A 238 -11.59 -0.89 32.76
CA GLU A 238 -10.81 -1.02 31.52
C GLU A 238 -9.40 -0.41 31.61
N GLN A 239 -9.10 0.41 32.63
CA GLN A 239 -7.81 1.11 32.77
C GLN A 239 -6.58 0.20 32.76
N LYS A 240 -6.72 -1.04 33.25
CA LYS A 240 -5.63 -2.03 33.32
C LYS A 240 -5.58 -2.97 32.11
N SER A 241 -6.49 -2.82 31.15
CA SER A 241 -6.61 -3.67 29.98
C SER A 241 -5.86 -3.09 28.78
N GLU A 242 -5.02 -3.91 28.14
CA GLU A 242 -4.30 -3.54 26.91
C GLU A 242 -5.13 -3.73 25.65
N HIS A 243 -6.37 -4.24 25.77
CA HIS A 243 -7.21 -4.53 24.62
C HIS A 243 -7.61 -3.25 23.87
N PRO A 244 -7.64 -3.22 22.53
CA PRO A 244 -7.99 -2.00 21.77
C PRO A 244 -9.35 -1.38 22.16
N LEU A 245 -10.35 -2.22 22.45
CA LEU A 245 -11.67 -1.75 22.91
C LEU A 245 -11.61 -1.07 24.30
N ALA A 246 -10.72 -1.53 25.18
CA ALA A 246 -10.49 -0.94 26.49
C ALA A 246 -9.95 0.49 26.36
N LYS A 247 -8.91 0.64 25.53
CA LYS A 247 -8.29 1.93 25.23
C LYS A 247 -9.30 2.93 24.67
N ALA A 248 -10.21 2.47 23.82
CA ALA A 248 -11.30 3.30 23.28
C ALA A 248 -12.23 3.85 24.39
N ILE A 249 -12.60 3.00 25.35
CA ILE A 249 -13.47 3.38 26.47
C ILE A 249 -12.74 4.34 27.42
N VAL A 250 -11.50 4.04 27.77
CA VAL A 250 -10.67 4.89 28.66
C VAL A 250 -10.46 6.27 28.02
N ALA A 251 -10.09 6.33 26.74
CA ALA A 251 -9.92 7.59 26.02
C ALA A 251 -11.22 8.42 25.97
N TYR A 252 -12.37 7.76 25.79
CA TYR A 252 -13.67 8.43 25.85
C TYR A 252 -13.97 8.96 27.26
N GLY A 253 -13.63 8.22 28.31
CA GLY A 253 -13.76 8.66 29.71
C GLY A 253 -12.89 9.87 30.03
N GLU A 254 -11.64 9.89 29.56
CA GLU A 254 -10.71 11.01 29.74
C GLU A 254 -11.22 12.29 29.06
N GLN A 255 -11.73 12.20 27.82
CA GLN A 255 -12.34 13.34 27.12
C GLN A 255 -13.55 13.90 27.85
N ASN A 256 -14.35 13.03 28.47
CA ASN A 256 -15.54 13.41 29.24
C ASN A 256 -15.24 13.73 30.71
N LYS A 257 -13.96 13.74 31.13
CA LYS A 257 -13.51 14.04 32.51
C LYS A 257 -14.21 13.19 33.57
N VAL A 258 -14.39 11.92 33.27
CA VAL A 258 -15.08 10.97 34.14
C VAL A 258 -14.18 10.64 35.35
N PRO A 259 -14.71 10.67 36.59
CA PRO A 259 -13.92 10.27 37.76
C PRO A 259 -13.60 8.79 37.70
N LEU A 260 -12.30 8.47 37.79
CA LEU A 260 -11.80 7.10 37.85
C LEU A 260 -11.60 6.69 39.31
N THR A 261 -11.76 5.40 39.56
CA THR A 261 -11.57 4.78 40.87
C THR A 261 -10.56 3.65 40.79
N GLU A 262 -9.89 3.38 41.92
CA GLU A 262 -8.81 2.41 41.96
C GLU A 262 -9.39 0.99 41.99
N VAL A 263 -9.13 0.22 40.94
CA VAL A 263 -9.58 -1.17 40.81
C VAL A 263 -8.46 -2.13 41.25
N SER A 264 -8.79 -2.98 42.22
CA SER A 264 -7.97 -4.09 42.74
C SER A 264 -8.47 -5.43 42.19
N ASP A 265 -7.70 -6.52 42.37
CA ASP A 265 -8.07 -7.88 41.91
C ASP A 265 -8.54 -7.95 40.44
N PHE A 266 -7.84 -7.24 39.54
CA PHE A 266 -8.17 -7.24 38.11
C PHE A 266 -7.88 -8.61 37.48
N GLU A 267 -8.86 -9.17 36.78
CA GLU A 267 -8.74 -10.44 36.07
C GLU A 267 -9.41 -10.32 34.69
N ALA A 268 -8.70 -10.77 33.65
CA ALA A 268 -9.20 -10.84 32.29
C ALA A 268 -9.63 -12.28 31.98
N VAL A 269 -10.93 -12.49 31.78
CA VAL A 269 -11.50 -13.80 31.44
C VAL A 269 -11.46 -13.98 29.93
N VAL A 270 -10.64 -14.92 29.46
CA VAL A 270 -10.48 -15.22 28.03
C VAL A 270 -11.84 -15.54 27.40
N GLY A 271 -12.26 -14.75 26.41
CA GLY A 271 -13.54 -14.90 25.71
C GLY A 271 -14.78 -14.49 26.52
N GLY A 272 -14.62 -14.04 27.77
CA GLY A 272 -15.70 -13.66 28.68
C GLY A 272 -15.79 -12.16 28.92
N GLY A 273 -14.69 -11.52 29.30
CA GLY A 273 -14.69 -10.11 29.70
C GLY A 273 -13.66 -9.80 30.78
N LEU A 274 -13.93 -8.79 31.58
CA LEU A 274 -13.08 -8.28 32.64
C LEU A 274 -13.82 -8.29 33.98
N THR A 275 -13.08 -8.56 35.05
CA THR A 275 -13.54 -8.39 36.43
C THR A 275 -12.55 -7.62 37.25
N GLY A 276 -13.03 -6.88 38.24
CA GLY A 276 -12.20 -6.19 39.21
C GLY A 276 -12.98 -5.86 40.46
N LYS A 277 -12.32 -5.35 41.49
CA LYS A 277 -12.96 -4.87 42.72
C LYS A 277 -12.61 -3.44 43.01
N GLU A 278 -13.63 -2.64 43.28
CA GLU A 278 -13.52 -1.25 43.69
C GLU A 278 -13.91 -1.09 45.16
N THR A 279 -13.29 -0.13 45.85
CA THR A 279 -13.76 0.34 47.15
C THR A 279 -14.53 1.64 46.96
N ALA A 280 -15.85 1.60 47.15
CA ALA A 280 -16.71 2.76 47.03
C ALA A 280 -16.37 3.82 48.09
N LYS A 281 -16.80 5.07 47.86
CA LYS A 281 -16.54 6.22 48.77
C LYS A 281 -17.08 6.04 50.19
N ASP A 282 -18.03 5.12 50.38
CA ASP A 282 -18.62 4.73 51.66
C ASP A 282 -17.85 3.58 52.35
N GLY A 283 -16.74 3.11 51.76
CA GLY A 283 -15.89 2.04 52.28
C GLY A 283 -16.34 0.63 51.91
N ARG A 284 -17.42 0.46 51.14
CA ARG A 284 -17.92 -0.85 50.72
C ARG A 284 -17.13 -1.40 49.53
N ARG A 285 -16.91 -2.71 49.51
CA ARG A 285 -16.31 -3.41 48.36
C ARG A 285 -17.38 -3.77 47.34
N GLN A 286 -17.07 -3.53 46.07
CA GLN A 286 -17.97 -3.81 44.95
C GLN A 286 -17.17 -4.54 43.89
N ALA A 287 -17.73 -5.62 43.34
CA ALA A 287 -17.16 -6.28 42.18
C ALA A 287 -17.70 -5.60 40.90
N LEU A 288 -16.78 -5.28 40.00
CA LEU A 288 -17.06 -4.70 38.69
C LEU A 288 -16.93 -5.81 37.64
N LEU A 289 -17.89 -5.84 36.71
CA LEU A 289 -18.00 -6.83 35.66
C LEU A 289 -18.17 -6.09 34.33
N GLY A 290 -17.37 -6.43 33.33
CA GLY A 290 -17.48 -5.87 31.98
C GLY A 290 -17.28 -6.98 30.96
N GLY A 291 -17.98 -6.98 29.84
CA GLY A 291 -17.74 -8.01 28.81
C GLY A 291 -18.83 -8.17 27.78
N SER A 292 -18.79 -9.32 27.10
CA SER A 292 -19.78 -9.66 26.06
C SER A 292 -21.16 -9.94 26.66
N GLN A 293 -22.19 -9.86 25.82
CA GLN A 293 -23.56 -10.24 26.19
C GLN A 293 -23.61 -11.65 26.79
N THR A 294 -22.93 -12.62 26.17
CA THR A 294 -22.92 -14.04 26.62
C THR A 294 -22.35 -14.19 28.02
N TYR A 295 -21.29 -13.44 28.34
CA TYR A 295 -20.66 -13.47 29.65
C TYR A 295 -21.55 -12.86 30.73
N LEU A 296 -22.13 -11.69 30.45
CA LEU A 296 -22.93 -10.99 31.45
C LEU A 296 -24.29 -11.66 31.66
N SER A 297 -24.90 -12.23 30.61
CA SER A 297 -26.13 -13.02 30.72
C SER A 297 -25.98 -14.26 31.60
N GLY A 298 -24.75 -14.78 31.75
CA GLY A 298 -24.44 -15.89 32.66
C GLY A 298 -24.36 -15.49 34.13
N LYS A 299 -24.29 -14.19 34.43
CA LYS A 299 -24.12 -13.63 35.79
C LYS A 299 -25.29 -12.78 36.26
N ALA A 300 -26.03 -12.16 35.34
CA ALA A 300 -27.15 -11.28 35.64
C ALA A 300 -28.24 -11.39 34.57
N GLU A 301 -29.48 -11.10 34.95
CA GLU A 301 -30.58 -10.95 34.01
C GLU A 301 -30.45 -9.59 33.30
N LEU A 302 -30.41 -9.59 31.97
CA LEU A 302 -30.30 -8.39 31.15
C LEU A 302 -31.70 -7.86 30.81
N GLU A 303 -31.93 -6.56 30.96
CA GLU A 303 -33.18 -5.90 30.56
C GLU A 303 -33.45 -6.09 29.06
N THR A 304 -34.71 -6.38 28.70
CA THR A 304 -35.12 -6.60 27.29
C THR A 304 -34.73 -5.44 26.38
N GLY A 305 -34.84 -4.19 26.86
CA GLY A 305 -34.46 -3.01 26.08
C GLY A 305 -32.96 -2.92 25.77
N LEU A 306 -32.09 -3.39 26.66
CA LEU A 306 -30.64 -3.45 26.44
C LEU A 306 -30.27 -4.58 25.47
N LEU A 307 -30.97 -5.71 25.52
CA LEU A 307 -30.81 -6.81 24.56
C LEU A 307 -31.17 -6.37 23.14
N GLU A 308 -32.33 -5.73 22.96
CA GLU A 308 -32.74 -5.19 21.65
C GLU A 308 -31.77 -4.12 21.13
N ALA A 309 -31.27 -3.24 22.01
CA ALA A 309 -30.27 -2.25 21.66
C ALA A 309 -28.95 -2.90 21.23
N SER A 310 -28.49 -3.92 21.96
CA SER A 310 -27.29 -4.71 21.64
C SER A 310 -27.39 -5.38 20.27
N GLU A 311 -28.52 -6.01 19.96
CA GLU A 311 -28.74 -6.65 18.65
C GLU A 311 -28.75 -5.62 17.52
N ARG A 312 -29.42 -4.48 17.70
CA ARG A 312 -29.44 -3.39 16.70
C ARG A 312 -28.04 -2.82 16.45
N LEU A 313 -27.28 -2.59 17.52
CA LEU A 313 -25.92 -2.07 17.43
C LEU A 313 -24.98 -3.07 16.77
N SER A 314 -25.09 -4.36 17.13
CA SER A 314 -24.35 -5.45 16.49
C SER A 314 -24.67 -5.57 15.00
N ALA A 315 -25.96 -5.43 14.63
CA ALA A 315 -26.38 -5.43 13.23
C ALA A 315 -25.81 -4.24 12.43
N SER A 316 -25.52 -3.12 13.09
CA SER A 316 -24.82 -1.98 12.48
C SER A 316 -23.29 -2.11 12.46
N GLY A 317 -22.75 -3.28 12.85
CA GLY A 317 -21.31 -3.56 12.84
C GLY A 317 -20.55 -3.03 14.07
N LYS A 318 -21.26 -2.70 15.14
CA LYS A 318 -20.68 -2.22 16.41
C LYS A 318 -20.52 -3.39 17.39
N THR A 319 -19.59 -3.27 18.33
CA THR A 319 -19.36 -4.26 19.38
C THR A 319 -19.95 -3.74 20.70
N PRO A 320 -21.13 -4.22 21.13
CA PRO A 320 -21.71 -3.86 22.42
C PRO A 320 -20.99 -4.60 23.56
N LEU A 321 -20.53 -3.84 24.55
CA LEU A 321 -19.94 -4.34 25.79
C LEU A 321 -20.85 -3.94 26.94
N PHE A 322 -21.23 -4.92 27.76
CA PHE A 322 -22.10 -4.70 28.90
C PHE A 322 -21.27 -4.52 30.17
N PHE A 323 -21.73 -3.65 31.06
CA PHE A 323 -21.09 -3.39 32.34
C PHE A 323 -22.09 -3.57 33.48
N ALA A 324 -21.62 -4.16 34.57
CA ALA A 324 -22.39 -4.40 35.77
C ALA A 324 -21.54 -4.19 37.02
N LYS A 325 -22.21 -4.00 38.14
CA LYS A 325 -21.62 -3.98 39.47
C LYS A 325 -22.36 -4.95 40.38
N GLU A 326 -21.64 -5.55 41.31
CA GLU A 326 -22.16 -6.42 42.36
C GLU A 326 -21.68 -5.88 43.70
N GLU A 327 -22.63 -5.55 44.59
CA GLU A 327 -22.32 -5.19 45.98
C GLU A 327 -22.33 -6.45 46.84
N ASP A 328 -21.42 -6.56 47.82
CA ASP A 328 -21.32 -7.72 48.71
C ASP A 328 -22.69 -8.07 49.33
N GLY A 329 -23.27 -9.20 48.90
CA GLY A 329 -24.56 -9.72 49.37
C GLY A 329 -25.81 -9.26 48.60
N ASN A 330 -25.66 -8.45 47.54
CA ASN A 330 -26.74 -8.01 46.65
C ASN A 330 -26.68 -8.69 45.28
N ALA A 331 -27.80 -8.63 44.53
CA ALA A 331 -27.83 -9.09 43.15
C ALA A 331 -26.96 -8.20 42.24
N VAL A 332 -26.40 -8.80 41.19
CA VAL A 332 -25.62 -8.10 40.16
C VAL A 332 -26.53 -7.06 39.48
N GLN A 333 -26.18 -5.79 39.61
CA GLN A 333 -26.86 -4.68 38.95
C GLN A 333 -26.19 -4.38 37.61
N VAL A 334 -26.92 -4.58 36.51
CA VAL A 334 -26.48 -4.18 35.17
C VAL A 334 -26.56 -2.66 35.07
N LEU A 335 -25.45 -2.02 34.69
CA LEU A 335 -25.34 -0.57 34.57
C LEU A 335 -25.70 -0.05 33.16
N GLY A 336 -25.55 -0.90 32.16
CA GLY A 336 -25.87 -0.60 30.77
C GLY A 336 -24.87 -1.22 29.80
N LEU A 337 -24.88 -0.72 28.56
CA LEU A 337 -23.97 -1.15 27.51
C LEU A 337 -23.26 0.05 26.86
N ILE A 338 -22.01 -0.17 26.45
CA ILE A 338 -21.21 0.77 25.66
C ILE A 338 -20.88 0.09 24.34
N ALA A 339 -21.19 0.75 23.23
CA ALA A 339 -20.89 0.26 21.90
C ALA A 339 -19.60 0.88 21.38
N VAL A 340 -18.66 0.03 21.02
CA VAL A 340 -17.39 0.43 20.42
C VAL A 340 -17.36 -0.03 18.98
N ALA A 341 -16.89 0.81 18.06
CA ALA A 341 -16.77 0.44 16.67
C ALA A 341 -15.53 1.07 16.03
N ASP A 342 -14.97 0.36 15.07
CA ASP A 342 -13.99 0.93 14.16
C ASP A 342 -14.75 1.68 13.05
N THR A 343 -14.73 3.00 13.11
CA THR A 343 -15.52 3.86 12.23
C THR A 343 -14.91 3.92 10.83
N ILE A 344 -15.77 3.98 9.82
CA ILE A 344 -15.36 4.15 8.42
C ILE A 344 -14.70 5.52 8.25
N ARG A 345 -13.60 5.58 7.48
CA ARG A 345 -12.96 6.85 7.14
C ARG A 345 -13.92 7.75 6.39
N SER A 346 -13.85 9.05 6.68
CA SER A 346 -14.72 10.04 6.05
C SER A 346 -14.65 10.08 4.51
N ASP A 347 -13.51 9.68 3.93
CA ASP A 347 -13.27 9.67 2.48
C ASP A 347 -13.56 8.32 1.82
N SER A 348 -13.77 7.24 2.58
CA SER A 348 -13.89 5.87 2.04
C SER A 348 -15.01 5.72 1.01
N ALA A 349 -16.23 6.17 1.33
CA ALA A 349 -17.36 6.06 0.42
C ALA A 349 -17.15 6.87 -0.88
N ALA A 350 -16.50 8.02 -0.78
CA ALA A 350 -16.18 8.85 -1.94
C ALA A 350 -15.08 8.22 -2.81
N ALA A 351 -14.06 7.62 -2.19
CA ALA A 351 -12.99 6.90 -2.88
C ALA A 351 -13.54 5.68 -3.63
N VAL A 352 -14.37 4.87 -2.97
CA VAL A 352 -15.03 3.70 -3.59
C VAL A 352 -15.91 4.12 -4.77
N ARG A 353 -16.67 5.21 -4.64
CA ARG A 353 -17.46 5.75 -5.76
C ARG A 353 -16.56 6.16 -6.94
N LEU A 354 -15.45 6.84 -6.70
CA LEU A 354 -14.51 7.24 -7.76
C LEU A 354 -13.89 6.02 -8.46
N LEU A 355 -13.55 4.97 -7.71
CA LEU A 355 -13.09 3.69 -8.27
C LEU A 355 -14.15 3.08 -9.21
N LYS A 356 -15.43 3.07 -8.78
CA LYS A 356 -16.53 2.57 -9.61
C LYS A 356 -16.77 3.41 -10.87
N GLU A 357 -16.72 4.74 -10.76
CA GLU A 357 -16.82 5.65 -11.91
C GLU A 357 -15.69 5.41 -12.93
N MET A 358 -14.53 4.92 -12.46
CA MET A 358 -13.42 4.49 -13.30
C MET A 358 -13.57 3.09 -13.91
N GLY A 359 -14.70 2.41 -13.67
CA GLY A 359 -15.00 1.06 -14.13
C GLY A 359 -14.22 -0.03 -13.40
N ILE A 360 -13.86 0.21 -12.14
CA ILE A 360 -13.10 -0.72 -11.29
C ILE A 360 -14.06 -1.34 -10.29
N ARG A 361 -14.02 -2.68 -10.19
CA ARG A 361 -14.79 -3.43 -9.20
C ARG A 361 -14.10 -3.36 -7.84
N THR A 362 -14.85 -3.04 -6.79
CA THR A 362 -14.32 -2.96 -5.42
C THR A 362 -14.77 -4.14 -4.58
N VAL A 363 -13.81 -4.81 -3.94
CA VAL A 363 -14.05 -5.99 -3.10
C VAL A 363 -13.48 -5.71 -1.71
N MET A 364 -14.29 -5.80 -0.67
CA MET A 364 -13.77 -5.76 0.70
C MET A 364 -13.39 -7.16 1.16
N VAL A 365 -12.20 -7.32 1.73
CA VAL A 365 -11.70 -8.58 2.29
C VAL A 365 -11.46 -8.38 3.78
N THR A 366 -12.02 -9.24 4.62
CA THR A 366 -11.88 -9.11 6.08
C THR A 366 -11.98 -10.44 6.83
N GLY A 367 -11.34 -10.51 7.99
CA GLY A 367 -11.48 -11.60 8.95
C GLY A 367 -12.72 -11.50 9.84
N ASP A 368 -13.43 -10.38 9.80
CA ASP A 368 -14.65 -10.18 10.58
C ASP A 368 -15.77 -11.16 10.18
N ASN A 369 -16.76 -11.29 11.06
CA ASN A 369 -17.97 -12.03 10.75
C ASN A 369 -18.74 -11.38 9.59
N GLU A 370 -19.56 -12.19 8.92
CA GLU A 370 -20.28 -11.78 7.70
C GLU A 370 -21.25 -10.62 7.92
N ARG A 371 -21.97 -10.57 9.06
CA ARG A 371 -22.94 -9.48 9.32
C ARG A 371 -22.24 -8.13 9.45
N THR A 372 -21.19 -8.05 10.26
CA THR A 372 -20.40 -6.83 10.46
C THR A 372 -19.76 -6.40 9.15
N ALA A 373 -19.17 -7.35 8.41
CA ALA A 373 -18.55 -7.07 7.12
C ALA A 373 -19.57 -6.53 6.09
N GLN A 374 -20.77 -7.12 5.99
CA GLN A 374 -21.80 -6.63 5.07
C GLN A 374 -22.27 -5.21 5.44
N ALA A 375 -22.42 -4.91 6.73
CA ALA A 375 -22.80 -3.58 7.20
C ALA A 375 -21.76 -2.51 6.84
N ILE A 376 -20.48 -2.78 7.08
CA ILE A 376 -19.37 -1.87 6.74
C ILE A 376 -19.22 -1.76 5.22
N GLY A 377 -19.32 -2.87 4.49
CA GLY A 377 -19.25 -2.91 3.04
C GLY A 377 -20.36 -2.08 2.38
N ALA A 378 -21.59 -2.15 2.90
CA ALA A 378 -22.70 -1.35 2.43
C ALA A 378 -22.49 0.16 2.67
N GLN A 379 -21.97 0.55 3.84
CA GLN A 379 -21.67 1.94 4.16
C GLN A 379 -20.53 2.51 3.30
N ALA A 380 -19.47 1.72 3.06
CA ALA A 380 -18.39 2.09 2.14
C ALA A 380 -18.83 2.05 0.67
N GLY A 381 -19.90 1.31 0.37
CA GLY A 381 -20.45 1.15 -0.97
C GLY A 381 -19.64 0.22 -1.87
N VAL A 382 -18.99 -0.83 -1.34
CA VAL A 382 -18.23 -1.79 -2.16
C VAL A 382 -19.14 -2.70 -3.00
N ASP A 383 -18.64 -3.30 -4.08
CA ASP A 383 -19.44 -4.21 -4.94
C ASP A 383 -19.63 -5.60 -4.34
N ARG A 384 -18.60 -6.09 -3.62
CA ARG A 384 -18.59 -7.43 -3.03
C ARG A 384 -17.87 -7.42 -1.69
N VAL A 385 -18.34 -8.24 -0.75
CA VAL A 385 -17.72 -8.47 0.55
C VAL A 385 -17.30 -9.93 0.65
N ILE A 386 -16.07 -10.19 1.08
CA ILE A 386 -15.55 -11.51 1.40
C ILE A 386 -15.12 -11.46 2.87
N ALA A 387 -15.92 -12.10 3.73
CA ALA A 387 -15.77 -12.06 5.18
C ALA A 387 -15.18 -13.37 5.72
N SER A 388 -14.81 -13.37 7.00
CA SER A 388 -14.29 -14.54 7.73
C SER A 388 -13.04 -15.17 7.08
N VAL A 389 -12.19 -14.34 6.50
CA VAL A 389 -10.93 -14.75 5.86
C VAL A 389 -9.80 -14.72 6.89
N LEU A 390 -9.14 -15.86 7.08
CA LEU A 390 -7.92 -15.94 7.89
C LEU A 390 -6.76 -15.19 7.21
N PRO A 391 -5.79 -14.63 7.95
CA PRO A 391 -4.66 -13.89 7.38
C PRO A 391 -3.93 -14.65 6.25
N GLU A 392 -3.68 -15.95 6.46
CA GLU A 392 -3.04 -16.84 5.48
C GLU A 392 -3.88 -17.03 4.20
N GLY A 393 -5.21 -17.00 4.34
CA GLY A 393 -6.17 -17.17 3.24
C GLY A 393 -6.38 -15.92 2.39
N LYS A 394 -5.96 -14.73 2.87
CA LYS A 394 -6.12 -13.47 2.10
C LYS A 394 -5.38 -13.53 0.76
N ALA A 395 -4.16 -14.07 0.74
CA ALA A 395 -3.37 -14.18 -0.49
C ALA A 395 -4.05 -15.05 -1.57
N ASP A 396 -4.72 -16.13 -1.17
CA ASP A 396 -5.46 -16.99 -2.09
C ASP A 396 -6.73 -16.33 -2.62
N VAL A 397 -7.42 -15.54 -1.79
CA VAL A 397 -8.52 -14.69 -2.24
C VAL A 397 -8.03 -13.70 -3.30
N ILE A 398 -6.90 -13.02 -3.08
CA ILE A 398 -6.31 -12.09 -4.06
C ILE A 398 -5.97 -12.80 -5.37
N LYS A 399 -5.36 -13.98 -5.33
CA LYS A 399 -5.08 -14.78 -6.53
C LYS A 399 -6.37 -15.15 -7.28
N SER A 400 -7.43 -15.51 -6.57
CA SER A 400 -8.73 -15.82 -7.18
C SER A 400 -9.32 -14.61 -7.90
N LEU A 401 -9.22 -13.42 -7.30
CA LEU A 401 -9.66 -12.16 -7.92
C LEU A 401 -8.83 -11.80 -9.15
N GLY A 402 -7.56 -12.20 -9.20
CA GLY A 402 -6.69 -12.07 -10.39
C GLY A 402 -7.25 -12.72 -11.66
N THR A 403 -8.14 -13.72 -11.53
CA THR A 403 -8.82 -14.31 -12.69
C THR A 403 -9.88 -13.38 -13.30
N GLU A 404 -10.39 -12.41 -12.54
CA GLU A 404 -11.37 -11.43 -13.00
C GLU A 404 -10.74 -10.19 -13.65
N GLY A 405 -9.41 -10.07 -13.57
CA GLY A 405 -8.62 -8.98 -14.15
C GLY A 405 -7.44 -8.59 -13.26
N LYS A 406 -6.71 -7.55 -13.67
CA LYS A 406 -5.58 -7.03 -12.89
C LYS A 406 -6.04 -6.55 -11.51
N THR A 407 -5.42 -7.08 -10.47
CA THR A 407 -5.85 -6.90 -9.07
C THR A 407 -4.89 -6.00 -8.31
N MET A 408 -5.46 -5.03 -7.61
CA MET A 408 -4.76 -4.19 -6.64
C MET A 408 -5.24 -4.55 -5.23
N MET A 409 -4.33 -4.86 -4.32
CA MET A 409 -4.63 -5.05 -2.90
C MET A 409 -4.25 -3.80 -2.13
N VAL A 410 -5.11 -3.33 -1.25
CA VAL A 410 -4.91 -2.15 -0.42
C VAL A 410 -5.02 -2.57 1.04
N GLY A 411 -3.99 -2.28 1.83
CA GLY A 411 -3.92 -2.64 3.24
C GLY A 411 -3.05 -1.68 4.05
N ASP A 412 -2.97 -1.90 5.36
CA ASP A 412 -2.07 -1.18 6.27
C ASP A 412 -0.62 -1.71 6.21
N GLY A 413 -0.43 -2.89 5.60
CA GLY A 413 0.85 -3.56 5.36
C GLY A 413 1.48 -4.22 6.59
N ILE A 414 0.84 -4.19 7.77
CA ILE A 414 1.33 -4.90 8.96
C ILE A 414 0.83 -6.34 8.92
N ASN A 415 -0.48 -6.53 8.73
CA ASN A 415 -1.11 -7.86 8.72
C ASN A 415 -1.32 -8.40 7.30
N ASP A 416 -1.18 -7.54 6.29
CA ASP A 416 -1.57 -7.83 4.91
C ASP A 416 -0.38 -8.00 3.95
N ALA A 417 0.86 -7.99 4.44
CA ALA A 417 2.05 -8.10 3.60
C ALA A 417 1.99 -9.29 2.61
N PRO A 418 1.59 -10.52 3.00
CA PRO A 418 1.45 -11.62 2.04
C PRO A 418 0.40 -11.37 0.96
N ALA A 419 -0.70 -10.68 1.28
CA ALA A 419 -1.77 -10.36 0.34
C ALA A 419 -1.36 -9.22 -0.61
N LEU A 420 -0.61 -8.23 -0.11
CA LEU A 420 -0.05 -7.13 -0.90
C LEU A 420 0.92 -7.66 -1.97
N THR A 421 1.82 -8.56 -1.60
CA THR A 421 2.78 -9.16 -2.54
C THR A 421 2.12 -10.14 -3.52
N ALA A 422 0.98 -10.74 -3.18
CA ALA A 422 0.25 -11.63 -4.06
C ALA A 422 -0.57 -10.91 -5.15
N ALA A 423 -0.83 -9.61 -4.99
CA ALA A 423 -1.54 -8.80 -5.98
C ALA A 423 -0.65 -8.43 -7.18
N ASP A 424 -1.26 -7.99 -8.29
CA ASP A 424 -0.48 -7.38 -9.37
C ASP A 424 0.12 -6.03 -8.95
N VAL A 425 -0.57 -5.34 -8.03
CA VAL A 425 -0.11 -4.11 -7.39
C VAL A 425 -0.52 -4.12 -5.92
N GLY A 426 0.45 -4.16 -5.01
CA GLY A 426 0.23 -3.97 -3.58
C GLY A 426 0.28 -2.48 -3.19
N VAL A 427 -0.70 -1.99 -2.44
CA VAL A 427 -0.77 -0.62 -1.93
C VAL A 427 -0.82 -0.59 -0.40
N ALA A 428 0.14 0.07 0.22
CA ALA A 428 0.11 0.36 1.65
C ALA A 428 -0.46 1.76 1.92
N ILE A 429 -1.40 1.89 2.85
CA ILE A 429 -1.95 3.17 3.33
C ILE A 429 -1.28 3.59 4.63
N GLY A 430 -0.90 4.87 4.68
CA GLY A 430 -0.25 5.49 5.83
C GLY A 430 1.26 5.27 5.83
N ALA A 431 1.97 6.08 6.62
CA ALA A 431 3.36 5.84 6.97
C ALA A 431 3.47 4.63 7.92
N GLY A 432 3.09 3.45 7.42
CA GLY A 432 3.19 2.19 8.14
C GLY A 432 4.65 1.86 8.48
N SER A 433 4.80 0.86 9.36
CA SER A 433 6.08 0.24 9.71
C SER A 433 6.93 -0.06 8.48
N ASP A 434 8.26 -0.15 8.63
CA ASP A 434 9.16 -0.42 7.50
C ASP A 434 8.78 -1.70 6.72
N ILE A 435 8.10 -2.64 7.38
CA ILE A 435 7.51 -3.86 6.79
C ILE A 435 6.42 -3.53 5.75
N ALA A 436 5.53 -2.59 6.06
CA ALA A 436 4.45 -2.17 5.16
C ALA A 436 5.01 -1.45 3.92
N ILE A 437 6.04 -0.63 4.13
CA ILE A 437 6.77 0.00 3.03
C ILE A 437 7.37 -1.10 2.17
N ASP A 438 8.11 -2.05 2.71
CA ASP A 438 8.80 -3.10 1.94
C ASP A 438 7.86 -4.04 1.17
N ALA A 439 6.70 -4.39 1.73
CA ALA A 439 5.75 -5.32 1.11
C ALA A 439 4.94 -4.73 -0.06
N ALA A 440 4.79 -3.40 -0.14
CA ALA A 440 3.94 -2.74 -1.13
C ALA A 440 4.72 -2.23 -2.37
N ASP A 441 4.02 -2.17 -3.51
CA ASP A 441 4.50 -1.57 -4.76
C ASP A 441 4.24 -0.06 -4.83
N VAL A 442 3.17 0.37 -4.17
CA VAL A 442 2.75 1.78 -4.04
C VAL A 442 2.54 2.09 -2.57
N VAL A 443 3.11 3.19 -2.10
CA VAL A 443 2.95 3.67 -0.72
C VAL A 443 2.20 4.98 -0.75
N VAL A 444 1.07 5.03 -0.04
CA VAL A 444 0.29 6.25 0.16
C VAL A 444 0.64 6.81 1.53
N MET A 445 1.36 7.93 1.56
CA MET A 445 1.88 8.53 2.79
C MET A 445 0.76 9.03 3.71
N LYS A 446 -0.35 9.50 3.12
CA LYS A 446 -1.51 9.99 3.86
C LYS A 446 -2.44 8.83 4.20
N SER A 447 -3.05 8.85 5.37
CA SER A 447 -4.06 7.86 5.77
C SER A 447 -5.43 8.14 5.10
N ARG A 448 -5.45 8.28 3.77
CA ARG A 448 -6.66 8.58 2.97
C ARG A 448 -6.83 7.54 1.88
N LEU A 449 -8.00 6.90 1.84
CA LEU A 449 -8.34 5.94 0.79
C LEU A 449 -8.51 6.63 -0.57
N MET A 450 -8.89 7.92 -0.60
CA MET A 450 -9.00 8.71 -1.82
C MET A 450 -7.70 8.74 -2.63
N ASP A 451 -6.55 8.74 -1.95
CA ASP A 451 -5.25 8.81 -2.62
C ASP A 451 -4.93 7.53 -3.40
N VAL A 452 -5.53 6.38 -3.04
CA VAL A 452 -5.45 5.14 -3.83
C VAL A 452 -6.18 5.31 -5.17
N ALA A 453 -7.37 5.91 -5.16
CA ALA A 453 -8.10 6.20 -6.38
C ALA A 453 -7.35 7.21 -7.26
N GLU A 454 -6.74 8.24 -6.64
CA GLU A 454 -5.90 9.21 -7.35
C GLU A 454 -4.62 8.59 -7.91
N ALA A 455 -4.00 7.61 -7.25
CA ALA A 455 -2.85 6.88 -7.77
C ALA A 455 -3.18 6.21 -9.12
N ILE A 456 -4.36 5.58 -9.21
CA ILE A 456 -4.85 4.96 -10.45
C ILE A 456 -5.14 6.02 -11.53
N ARG A 457 -5.73 7.17 -11.16
CA ARG A 457 -5.97 8.28 -12.10
C ARG A 457 -4.67 8.85 -12.65
N LEU A 458 -3.69 9.08 -11.79
CA LEU A 458 -2.36 9.56 -12.17
C LEU A 458 -1.68 8.56 -13.11
N SER A 459 -1.70 7.27 -12.77
CA SER A 459 -1.17 6.22 -13.63
C SER A 459 -1.84 6.22 -15.02
N ARG A 460 -3.18 6.26 -15.09
CA ARG A 460 -3.89 6.34 -16.38
C ARG A 460 -3.52 7.58 -17.19
N ALA A 461 -3.28 8.72 -16.53
CA ALA A 461 -2.83 9.94 -17.18
C ALA A 461 -1.40 9.80 -17.74
N VAL A 462 -0.49 9.17 -16.99
CA VAL A 462 0.87 8.87 -17.44
C VAL A 462 0.85 7.91 -18.62
N ILE A 463 0.07 6.83 -18.58
CA ILE A 463 -0.06 5.87 -19.69
C ILE A 463 -0.61 6.55 -20.95
N ARG A 464 -1.63 7.41 -20.79
CA ARG A 464 -2.15 8.20 -21.91
C ARG A 464 -1.08 9.09 -22.52
N ASN A 465 -0.30 9.78 -21.69
CA ASN A 465 0.80 10.63 -22.13
C ASN A 465 1.88 9.82 -22.86
N ILE A 466 2.21 8.62 -22.39
CA ILE A 466 3.16 7.72 -23.07
C ILE A 466 2.62 7.35 -24.45
N HIS A 467 1.35 6.96 -24.57
CA HIS A 467 0.75 6.68 -25.89
C HIS A 467 0.76 7.89 -26.82
N GLU A 468 0.45 9.09 -26.33
CA GLU A 468 0.57 10.33 -27.09
C GLU A 468 2.03 10.53 -27.56
N ASN A 469 2.99 10.40 -26.67
CA ASN A 469 4.41 10.59 -26.98
C ASN A 469 4.91 9.57 -28.01
N LEU A 470 4.51 8.31 -27.88
CA LEU A 470 4.84 7.25 -28.85
C LEU A 470 4.21 7.55 -30.22
N PHE A 471 2.95 8.00 -30.25
CA PHE A 471 2.29 8.40 -31.49
C PHE A 471 3.06 9.53 -32.20
N TRP A 472 3.40 10.60 -31.46
CA TRP A 472 4.17 11.73 -32.00
C TRP A 472 5.62 11.35 -32.35
N ALA A 473 6.20 10.38 -31.67
CA ALA A 473 7.52 9.86 -31.96
C ALA A 473 7.59 9.06 -33.27
N PHE A 474 6.46 8.56 -33.81
CA PHE A 474 6.45 7.79 -35.07
C PHE A 474 5.77 8.51 -36.23
N ILE A 475 4.76 9.34 -35.98
CA ILE A 475 3.94 9.92 -37.06
C ILE A 475 4.76 10.74 -38.07
N TYR A 476 5.75 11.49 -37.60
CA TYR A 476 6.61 12.27 -38.49
C TYR A 476 7.57 11.38 -39.30
N ASN A 477 8.03 10.25 -38.77
CA ASN A 477 8.84 9.30 -39.54
C ASN A 477 7.98 8.65 -40.64
N ILE A 478 6.75 8.26 -40.33
CA ILE A 478 5.82 7.65 -41.29
C ILE A 478 5.57 8.59 -42.48
N ILE A 479 5.37 9.89 -42.23
CA ILE A 479 5.17 10.90 -43.27
C ILE A 479 6.49 11.24 -43.98
N GLY A 480 7.58 11.32 -43.21
CA GLY A 480 8.88 11.76 -43.69
C GLY A 480 9.64 10.74 -44.55
N ILE A 481 9.48 9.45 -44.31
CA ILE A 481 10.18 8.39 -45.07
C ILE A 481 9.79 8.40 -46.56
N PRO A 482 8.51 8.40 -46.96
CA PRO A 482 8.13 8.49 -48.37
C PRO A 482 8.60 9.79 -49.04
N LEU A 483 8.60 10.91 -48.29
CA LEU A 483 9.11 12.20 -48.76
C LEU A 483 10.62 12.17 -48.99
N ALA A 484 11.37 11.55 -48.07
CA ALA A 484 12.81 11.39 -48.16
C ALA A 484 13.23 10.45 -49.31
N ALA A 485 12.47 9.37 -49.49
CA ALA A 485 12.66 8.41 -50.57
C ALA A 485 12.40 9.01 -51.96
N GLY A 486 11.74 10.17 -52.03
CA GLY A 486 11.48 10.89 -53.27
C GLY A 486 10.24 10.43 -54.01
N ALA A 487 9.32 9.72 -53.35
CA ALA A 487 8.07 9.25 -53.95
C ALA A 487 7.22 10.39 -54.54
N TYR A 488 7.32 11.59 -53.97
CA TYR A 488 6.58 12.78 -54.40
C TYR A 488 7.33 13.67 -55.41
N ILE A 489 8.56 13.31 -55.81
CA ILE A 489 9.37 14.13 -56.72
C ILE A 489 8.71 14.24 -58.10
N HIS A 490 8.18 13.14 -58.65
CA HIS A 490 7.54 13.15 -59.96
C HIS A 490 6.14 13.81 -59.97
N ALA A 491 5.44 13.81 -58.83
CA ALA A 491 4.11 14.41 -58.72
C ALA A 491 4.14 15.90 -58.33
N PHE A 492 5.05 16.31 -57.45
CA PHE A 492 5.06 17.66 -56.84
C PHE A 492 6.44 18.34 -56.84
N GLY A 493 7.50 17.68 -57.33
CA GLY A 493 8.87 18.22 -57.30
C GLY A 493 9.47 18.33 -55.90
N TRP A 494 8.82 17.75 -54.88
CA TRP A 494 9.24 17.88 -53.49
C TRP A 494 10.43 16.98 -53.19
N SER A 495 11.54 17.61 -52.83
CA SER A 495 12.78 16.95 -52.47
C SER A 495 13.14 17.35 -51.04
N MET A 496 13.41 16.37 -50.18
CA MET A 496 13.82 16.64 -48.80
C MET A 496 15.34 16.69 -48.69
N ASN A 497 15.88 17.78 -48.13
CA ASN A 497 17.28 17.85 -47.71
C ASN A 497 17.43 17.15 -46.34
N PRO A 498 18.47 16.33 -46.10
CA PRO A 498 18.74 15.73 -44.79
C PRO A 498 18.65 16.70 -43.60
N MET A 499 18.98 17.98 -43.78
CA MET A 499 18.85 19.00 -42.73
C MET A 499 17.42 19.16 -42.20
N PHE A 500 16.40 19.04 -43.05
CA PHE A 500 15.00 19.08 -42.61
C PHE A 500 14.63 17.84 -41.79
N GLY A 501 15.25 16.70 -42.07
CA GLY A 501 15.09 15.50 -41.25
C GLY A 501 15.67 15.65 -39.85
N ALA A 502 16.86 16.25 -39.75
CA ALA A 502 17.46 16.59 -38.46
C ALA A 502 16.62 17.62 -37.66
N ALA A 503 16.05 18.61 -38.34
CA ALA A 503 15.13 19.57 -37.72
C ALA A 503 13.85 18.90 -37.20
N ALA A 504 13.25 18.00 -37.99
CA ALA A 504 12.04 17.26 -37.61
C ALA A 504 12.29 16.35 -36.39
N MET A 505 13.43 15.66 -36.34
CA MET A 505 13.85 14.85 -35.18
C MET A 505 13.96 15.68 -33.90
N SER A 506 14.57 16.86 -34.02
CA SER A 506 14.74 17.78 -32.88
C SER A 506 13.40 18.31 -32.38
N LEU A 507 12.49 18.66 -33.30
CA LEU A 507 11.14 19.13 -32.97
C LEU A 507 10.28 18.03 -32.34
N SER A 508 10.40 16.78 -32.81
CA SER A 508 9.72 15.63 -32.20
C SER A 508 10.16 15.42 -30.75
N SER A 509 11.47 15.49 -30.49
CA SER A 509 12.03 15.35 -29.14
C SER A 509 11.55 16.47 -28.22
N PHE A 510 11.54 17.71 -28.70
CA PHE A 510 11.01 18.86 -27.97
C PHE A 510 9.51 18.70 -27.64
N PHE A 511 8.72 18.25 -28.61
CA PHE A 511 7.29 18.01 -28.43
C PHE A 511 7.03 16.94 -27.37
N VAL A 512 7.72 15.80 -27.44
CA VAL A 512 7.58 14.70 -26.48
C VAL A 512 7.92 15.15 -25.06
N VAL A 513 9.01 15.89 -24.88
CA VAL A 513 9.40 16.40 -23.56
C VAL A 513 8.37 17.41 -23.03
N THR A 514 7.89 18.32 -23.88
CA THR A 514 6.89 19.32 -23.48
C THR A 514 5.55 18.67 -23.16
N ASN A 515 5.13 17.67 -23.92
CA ASN A 515 3.92 16.91 -23.64
C ASN A 515 4.05 16.12 -22.32
N ALA A 516 5.20 15.50 -22.03
CA ALA A 516 5.43 14.84 -20.75
C ALA A 516 5.37 15.83 -19.58
N LEU A 517 5.94 17.03 -19.72
CA LEU A 517 5.89 18.08 -18.70
C LEU A 517 4.48 18.59 -18.41
N ARG A 518 3.51 18.39 -19.31
CA ARG A 518 2.08 18.71 -19.08
C ARG A 518 1.51 17.95 -17.88
N LEU A 519 2.08 16.79 -17.53
CA LEU A 519 1.68 16.03 -16.34
C LEU A 519 1.88 16.81 -15.03
N ASN A 520 2.76 17.82 -14.99
CA ASN A 520 2.91 18.71 -13.83
C ASN A 520 1.63 19.51 -13.49
N PHE A 521 0.71 19.64 -14.44
CA PHE A 521 -0.58 20.32 -14.24
C PHE A 521 -1.70 19.35 -13.85
N PHE A 522 -1.39 18.07 -13.63
CA PHE A 522 -2.35 17.10 -13.14
C PHE A 522 -2.84 17.51 -11.74
N ARG A 523 -4.16 17.63 -11.59
CA ARG A 523 -4.82 17.98 -10.33
C ARG A 523 -5.50 16.76 -9.72
N MET A 524 -5.26 16.54 -8.44
CA MET A 524 -5.96 15.52 -7.65
C MET A 524 -7.28 16.10 -7.12
N GLN A 525 -8.31 15.27 -7.01
CA GLN A 525 -9.53 15.72 -6.33
C GLN A 525 -9.24 15.91 -4.83
N GLY A 526 -9.70 17.03 -4.27
CA GLY A 526 -9.49 17.38 -2.86
C GLY A 526 -8.36 18.38 -2.58
N GLU A 527 -7.63 18.87 -3.59
CA GLU A 527 -6.63 19.95 -3.42
C GLU A 527 -7.24 21.31 -3.02
N ASP A 528 -8.53 21.51 -3.29
CA ASP A 528 -9.16 22.84 -3.17
C ASP A 528 -9.83 23.09 -1.80
N GLY A 529 -9.74 22.16 -0.84
CA GLY A 529 -10.46 22.26 0.45
C GLY A 529 -11.99 22.33 0.30
N ARG A 530 -12.51 22.13 -0.93
CA ARG A 530 -13.95 22.05 -1.18
C ARG A 530 -14.41 20.68 -0.70
N PRO A 531 -15.43 20.60 0.17
CA PRO A 531 -15.98 19.31 0.57
C PRO A 531 -16.36 18.55 -0.70
N LEU A 532 -16.06 17.25 -0.70
CA LEU A 532 -16.55 16.32 -1.70
C LEU A 532 -18.07 16.48 -1.71
N GLN A 533 -18.59 17.25 -2.65
CA GLN A 533 -20.03 17.42 -2.77
C GLN A 533 -20.58 16.01 -3.00
N GLU A 534 -21.31 15.51 -2.01
CA GLU A 534 -22.37 14.55 -2.29
C GLU A 534 -23.16 15.17 -3.43
N LYS A 535 -23.02 14.59 -4.62
CA LYS A 535 -24.05 14.73 -5.63
C LYS A 535 -25.30 14.18 -4.94
N GLN A 536 -26.10 15.07 -4.37
CA GLN A 536 -27.48 14.76 -4.04
C GLN A 536 -28.03 14.08 -5.27
N VAL A 537 -28.45 12.83 -5.08
CA VAL A 537 -29.33 12.14 -6.01
C VAL A 537 -30.51 13.08 -6.15
N THR A 538 -30.50 13.87 -7.21
CA THR A 538 -31.65 14.68 -7.56
C THR A 538 -32.66 13.67 -8.02
N ASP A 539 -33.75 13.55 -7.26
CA ASP A 539 -34.98 12.89 -7.66
C ASP A 539 -35.42 13.48 -9.01
N ARG A 540 -34.91 12.93 -10.09
CA ARG A 540 -35.43 13.14 -11.44
C ARG A 540 -36.47 12.06 -11.67
N GLU A 541 -37.70 12.46 -11.38
CA GLU A 541 -38.93 12.05 -12.06
C GLU A 541 -39.01 10.57 -12.44
N ALA A 542 -39.50 9.77 -11.49
CA ALA A 542 -40.22 8.56 -11.83
C ALA A 542 -41.50 8.95 -12.60
N ALA A 543 -41.41 9.01 -13.93
CA ALA A 543 -42.58 8.91 -14.79
C ALA A 543 -42.98 7.42 -14.92
N PRO A 544 -44.28 7.08 -14.84
CA PRO A 544 -44.71 5.69 -14.77
C PRO A 544 -44.65 5.04 -16.16
N ALA A 545 -43.73 4.09 -16.34
CA ALA A 545 -43.77 3.19 -17.49
C ALA A 545 -44.78 2.07 -17.22
N GLN A 546 -46.03 2.28 -17.64
CA GLN A 546 -46.93 1.18 -17.95
C GLN A 546 -46.43 0.46 -19.20
N GLY A 547 -46.13 -0.83 -19.09
CA GLY A 547 -45.68 -1.65 -20.21
C GLY A 547 -45.35 -3.07 -19.76
N THR A 548 -46.38 -3.90 -19.73
CA THR A 548 -46.38 -5.35 -19.49
C THR A 548 -45.28 -6.11 -20.24
N VAL A 549 -44.54 -6.98 -19.54
CA VAL A 549 -43.75 -8.08 -20.13
C VAL A 549 -44.10 -9.38 -19.38
N PRO A 550 -44.27 -10.53 -20.06
CA PRO A 550 -44.94 -11.69 -19.51
C PRO A 550 -44.07 -12.56 -18.61
N ASP A 551 -44.77 -13.20 -17.68
CA ASP A 551 -44.39 -14.28 -16.76
C ASP A 551 -43.75 -15.48 -17.47
N GLN A 552 -42.51 -15.84 -17.08
CA GLN A 552 -41.98 -17.21 -17.11
C GLN A 552 -40.90 -17.42 -16.02
N GLY A 553 -41.30 -18.06 -14.91
CA GLY A 553 -40.57 -19.19 -14.31
C GLY A 553 -39.36 -18.92 -13.43
N VAL A 554 -39.58 -18.62 -12.15
CA VAL A 554 -38.58 -18.84 -11.08
C VAL A 554 -38.96 -20.12 -10.31
N ALA A 555 -38.16 -21.17 -10.48
CA ALA A 555 -38.25 -22.38 -9.68
C ALA A 555 -37.60 -22.15 -8.30
N GLN A 556 -38.39 -22.39 -7.26
CA GLN A 556 -37.98 -22.40 -5.85
C GLN A 556 -36.99 -23.54 -5.59
N VAL A 557 -35.87 -23.25 -4.92
CA VAL A 557 -35.02 -24.28 -4.31
C VAL A 557 -35.36 -24.33 -2.82
N GLN A 558 -35.99 -25.44 -2.42
CA GLN A 558 -36.31 -25.78 -1.03
C GLN A 558 -35.09 -26.31 -0.28
N ALA A 559 -35.07 -25.98 1.02
CA ALA A 559 -34.13 -26.47 2.02
C ALA A 559 -34.24 -27.99 2.22
N ILE A 560 -33.09 -28.65 2.43
CA ILE A 560 -33.02 -30.03 2.94
C ILE A 560 -32.06 -30.04 4.15
N SER A 561 -32.60 -30.41 5.31
CA SER A 561 -31.87 -30.79 6.52
C SER A 561 -31.93 -32.33 6.72
N PRO A 562 -31.04 -32.92 7.53
CA PRO A 562 -30.54 -34.28 7.35
C PRO A 562 -31.37 -35.36 8.09
N LYS A 563 -31.21 -36.62 7.69
CA LYS A 563 -31.65 -37.80 8.46
C LYS A 563 -30.49 -38.77 8.73
N GLN A 564 -30.51 -39.27 9.97
CA GLN A 564 -29.59 -40.19 10.63
C GLN A 564 -30.03 -41.67 10.50
N ASP A 565 -29.05 -42.54 10.78
CA ASP A 565 -29.08 -43.91 11.34
C ASP A 565 -29.16 -45.15 10.42
N ALA A 566 -28.05 -45.91 10.36
CA ALA A 566 -27.79 -47.14 11.14
C ALA A 566 -26.82 -48.15 10.45
N ALA A 567 -25.83 -48.64 11.21
CA ALA A 567 -24.75 -49.61 10.87
C ALA A 567 -25.19 -51.10 11.12
N PRO A 568 -24.35 -52.19 11.23
CA PRO A 568 -22.86 -52.36 11.16
C PRO A 568 -22.27 -53.73 10.62
N LYS A 569 -20.92 -53.86 10.71
CA LYS A 569 -20.04 -55.04 11.03
C LYS A 569 -19.49 -56.03 9.96
N GLN A 570 -18.14 -56.19 9.95
CA GLN A 570 -17.34 -57.37 10.42
C GLN A 570 -15.81 -57.12 10.18
N THR A 571 -14.99 -56.85 11.22
CA THR A 571 -14.12 -57.73 12.07
C THR A 571 -12.87 -58.32 11.41
N THR A 572 -11.68 -57.95 11.90
CA THR A 572 -10.74 -58.81 12.68
C THR A 572 -9.58 -57.98 13.31
N GLU A 573 -9.41 -58.11 14.63
CA GLU A 573 -8.25 -57.76 15.50
C GLU A 573 -7.29 -58.99 15.62
N PRO A 574 -6.11 -58.99 16.31
CA PRO A 574 -5.70 -58.23 17.53
C PRO A 574 -4.22 -57.70 17.46
N ASP A 575 -3.58 -57.06 18.43
CA ASP A 575 -3.55 -57.33 19.88
C ASP A 575 -2.87 -56.21 20.71
N ALA A 576 -3.07 -56.36 22.03
CA ALA A 576 -2.80 -55.50 23.18
C ALA A 576 -1.40 -54.89 23.40
N GLY A 577 -1.37 -53.79 24.17
CA GLY A 577 -0.45 -53.72 25.31
C GLY A 577 0.20 -52.36 25.66
N THR A 578 -0.23 -51.80 26.79
CA THR A 578 0.57 -51.00 27.77
C THR A 578 1.04 -49.58 27.41
N ALA A 579 0.47 -48.60 28.10
CA ALA A 579 1.19 -47.37 28.47
C ALA A 579 2.12 -47.63 29.68
N PRO A 580 3.28 -46.95 29.75
CA PRO A 580 3.47 -46.00 30.84
C PRO A 580 4.21 -44.70 30.46
N LYS A 581 4.19 -43.76 31.41
CA LYS A 581 4.69 -42.37 31.40
C LYS A 581 6.24 -42.22 31.35
N GLN A 582 6.65 -41.00 30.96
CA GLN A 582 7.97 -40.32 31.10
C GLN A 582 9.03 -40.74 30.07
N THR A 583 9.77 -39.87 29.38
CA THR A 583 10.56 -38.71 29.84
C THR A 583 11.00 -37.86 28.64
N ILE A 584 11.20 -36.57 28.84
CA ILE A 584 11.73 -35.59 27.87
C ILE A 584 13.17 -35.97 27.43
N PHE A 585 13.40 -36.02 26.12
CA PHE A 585 14.74 -35.88 25.51
C PHE A 585 14.62 -34.94 24.28
N TYR A 586 15.34 -33.81 24.32
CA TYR A 586 15.60 -33.01 23.14
C TYR A 586 16.58 -33.78 22.25
N HIS A 587 16.13 -34.22 21.07
CA HIS A 587 17.04 -34.49 19.96
C HIS A 587 17.19 -33.19 19.17
N GLN A 588 18.30 -32.48 19.38
CA GLN A 588 18.83 -31.61 18.33
C GLN A 588 19.30 -32.53 17.21
N GLU A 589 18.57 -32.55 16.10
CA GLU A 589 19.12 -33.03 14.84
C GLU A 589 20.19 -32.03 14.38
N GLU A 590 21.46 -32.44 14.41
CA GLU A 590 22.53 -31.73 13.70
C GLU A 590 22.21 -31.79 12.20
N LYS A 591 21.65 -30.71 11.65
CA LYS A 591 21.63 -30.47 10.20
C LYS A 591 23.08 -30.43 9.71
N THR A 592 23.47 -31.41 8.91
CA THR A 592 24.77 -31.42 8.21
C THR A 592 24.77 -30.34 7.14
N MET A 593 25.32 -29.17 7.49
CA MET A 593 25.47 -28.04 6.58
C MET A 593 26.59 -28.34 5.57
N THR A 594 26.26 -28.29 4.28
CA THR A 594 27.26 -28.47 3.22
C THR A 594 27.52 -27.11 2.57
N THR A 595 28.79 -26.73 2.46
CA THR A 595 29.19 -25.46 1.84
C THR A 595 29.75 -25.74 0.45
N ARG A 596 29.33 -24.94 -0.55
CA ARG A 596 29.88 -24.97 -1.91
C ARG A 596 30.43 -23.61 -2.32
N THR A 597 31.53 -23.61 -3.06
CA THR A 597 32.16 -22.39 -3.58
C THR A 597 32.04 -22.32 -5.09
N MET A 598 31.44 -21.24 -5.59
CA MET A 598 31.24 -20.99 -7.02
C MET A 598 32.17 -19.86 -7.50
N LYS A 599 32.83 -20.04 -8.65
CA LYS A 599 33.56 -18.97 -9.35
C LYS A 599 32.68 -18.32 -10.42
N ILE A 600 32.51 -17.02 -10.34
CA ILE A 600 31.55 -16.25 -11.14
C ILE A 600 32.24 -15.06 -11.81
N GLU A 601 32.12 -14.96 -13.12
CA GLU A 601 32.61 -13.82 -13.91
C GLU A 601 31.48 -12.84 -14.29
N GLY A 602 31.84 -11.55 -14.37
CA GLY A 602 30.94 -10.46 -14.75
C GLY A 602 30.46 -9.59 -13.58
N MET A 603 30.80 -9.93 -12.33
CA MET A 603 30.51 -9.08 -11.18
C MET A 603 31.54 -7.95 -11.06
N MET A 604 31.13 -6.70 -11.30
CA MET A 604 32.06 -5.55 -11.30
C MET A 604 31.82 -4.53 -10.17
N CYS A 605 30.81 -4.74 -9.33
CA CYS A 605 30.51 -3.86 -8.20
C CYS A 605 29.64 -4.57 -7.14
N GLY A 606 29.46 -3.92 -5.98
CA GLY A 606 28.59 -4.43 -4.90
C GLY A 606 27.11 -4.62 -5.30
N HIS A 607 26.62 -3.96 -6.35
CA HIS A 607 25.28 -4.25 -6.89
C HIS A 607 25.23 -5.58 -7.64
N CYS A 608 26.29 -5.96 -8.35
CA CYS A 608 26.37 -7.27 -9.00
C CYS A 608 26.43 -8.39 -7.96
N GLU A 609 27.18 -8.16 -6.88
CA GLU A 609 27.27 -9.05 -5.73
C GLU A 609 25.89 -9.28 -5.08
N ALA A 610 25.16 -8.21 -4.78
CA ALA A 610 23.82 -8.30 -4.18
C ALA A 610 22.83 -9.02 -5.09
N ARG A 611 22.95 -8.86 -6.42
CA ARG A 611 22.08 -9.52 -7.40
C ARG A 611 22.30 -11.02 -7.46
N VAL A 612 23.56 -11.46 -7.51
CA VAL A 612 23.94 -12.88 -7.48
C VAL A 612 23.57 -13.50 -6.14
N LYS A 613 23.82 -12.79 -5.03
CA LYS A 613 23.43 -13.23 -3.68
C LYS A 613 21.93 -13.50 -3.59
N LYS A 614 21.10 -12.55 -4.04
CA LYS A 614 19.65 -12.67 -4.01
C LYS A 614 19.13 -13.82 -4.89
N ALA A 615 19.78 -14.07 -6.03
CA ALA A 615 19.41 -15.18 -6.92
C ALA A 615 19.73 -16.55 -6.30
N LEU A 616 20.85 -16.67 -5.59
CA LEU A 616 21.24 -17.89 -4.89
C LEU A 616 20.36 -18.15 -3.66
N GLU A 617 20.07 -17.14 -2.85
CA GLU A 617 19.21 -17.27 -1.65
C GLU A 617 17.72 -17.49 -1.98
N ALA A 618 17.31 -17.26 -3.24
CA ALA A 618 15.95 -17.55 -3.70
C ALA A 618 15.72 -19.04 -4.02
N LEU A 619 16.77 -19.86 -4.09
CA LEU A 619 16.65 -21.29 -4.36
C LEU A 619 16.19 -22.04 -3.10
N PRO A 620 15.19 -22.93 -3.21
CA PRO A 620 14.83 -23.82 -2.11
C PRO A 620 16.06 -24.65 -1.73
N GLY A 621 16.42 -24.70 -0.44
CA GLY A 621 17.58 -25.45 0.06
C GLY A 621 18.86 -24.63 0.27
N VAL A 622 18.93 -23.38 -0.19
CA VAL A 622 20.01 -22.43 0.14
C VAL A 622 19.63 -21.65 1.40
N GLU A 623 20.41 -21.78 2.49
CA GLU A 623 20.15 -21.02 3.73
C GLU A 623 20.83 -19.65 3.72
N SER A 624 21.99 -19.52 3.08
CA SER A 624 22.67 -18.23 2.89
C SER A 624 23.70 -18.28 1.76
N ALA A 625 23.98 -17.12 1.14
CA ALA A 625 25.04 -16.97 0.16
C ALA A 625 25.93 -15.76 0.47
N GLU A 626 27.24 -15.98 0.58
CA GLU A 626 28.26 -14.94 0.69
C GLU A 626 28.92 -14.75 -0.69
N VAL A 627 28.56 -13.66 -1.37
CA VAL A 627 29.10 -13.34 -2.70
C VAL A 627 30.13 -12.23 -2.55
N SER A 628 31.22 -12.29 -3.32
CA SER A 628 32.24 -11.24 -3.35
C SER A 628 32.61 -10.90 -4.79
N HIS A 629 32.30 -9.67 -5.21
CA HIS A 629 32.73 -9.16 -6.53
C HIS A 629 34.25 -8.91 -6.59
N GLU A 630 34.91 -8.66 -5.45
CA GLU A 630 36.36 -8.50 -5.39
C GLU A 630 37.11 -9.82 -5.62
N LYS A 631 36.54 -10.93 -5.15
CA LYS A 631 37.13 -12.28 -5.32
C LYS A 631 36.60 -13.02 -6.54
N GLY A 632 35.46 -12.59 -7.11
CA GLY A 632 34.78 -13.30 -8.19
C GLY A 632 34.23 -14.65 -7.73
N GLU A 633 33.83 -14.77 -6.46
CA GLU A 633 33.43 -16.02 -5.83
C GLU A 633 32.12 -15.86 -5.04
N ALA A 634 31.33 -16.94 -4.96
CA ALA A 634 30.15 -17.06 -4.11
C ALA A 634 30.24 -18.33 -3.26
N LEU A 635 30.16 -18.16 -1.94
CA LEU A 635 30.10 -19.25 -0.96
C LEU A 635 28.64 -19.50 -0.60
N VAL A 636 28.14 -20.71 -0.82
CA VAL A 636 26.72 -21.05 -0.66
C VAL A 636 26.57 -22.10 0.43
N HIS A 637 25.76 -21.80 1.44
CA HIS A 637 25.43 -22.71 2.53
C HIS A 637 24.11 -23.44 2.23
N LEU A 638 24.17 -24.77 2.15
CA LEU A 638 23.07 -25.62 1.75
C LEU A 638 22.55 -26.46 2.92
N SER A 639 21.23 -26.53 3.06
CA SER A 639 20.53 -27.41 4.01
C SER A 639 20.06 -28.73 3.39
N GLY A 640 20.36 -28.96 2.11
CA GLY A 640 20.03 -30.19 1.35
C GLY A 640 20.95 -30.41 0.14
N GLN A 641 20.70 -31.46 -0.65
CA GLN A 641 21.43 -31.75 -1.89
C GLN A 641 20.84 -30.98 -3.08
N GLU A 642 21.09 -29.68 -3.15
CA GLU A 642 20.79 -28.92 -4.37
C GLU A 642 21.76 -29.29 -5.49
N SER A 643 21.22 -29.47 -6.70
CA SER A 643 22.02 -29.82 -7.88
C SER A 643 22.93 -28.66 -8.29
N GLU A 644 24.17 -28.95 -8.70
CA GLU A 644 25.10 -27.93 -9.23
C GLU A 644 24.49 -27.20 -10.44
N GLU A 645 23.64 -27.89 -11.19
CA GLU A 645 22.90 -27.35 -12.33
C GLU A 645 21.89 -26.27 -11.92
N ALA A 646 21.20 -26.43 -10.78
CA ALA A 646 20.27 -25.42 -10.27
C ALA A 646 20.99 -24.15 -9.80
N LEU A 647 22.10 -24.31 -9.06
CA LEU A 647 22.95 -23.20 -8.63
C LEU A 647 23.52 -22.43 -9.82
N LYS A 648 24.03 -23.16 -10.82
CA LYS A 648 24.56 -22.57 -12.05
C LYS A 648 23.49 -21.78 -12.80
N LYS A 649 22.31 -22.37 -12.98
CA LYS A 649 21.19 -21.75 -13.70
C LYS A 649 20.71 -20.46 -13.04
N ALA A 650 20.61 -20.43 -11.70
CA ALA A 650 20.19 -19.23 -10.98
C ALA A 650 21.12 -18.02 -11.19
N VAL A 651 22.42 -18.28 -11.34
CA VAL A 651 23.43 -17.23 -11.60
C VAL A 651 23.43 -16.83 -13.08
N GLU A 652 23.33 -17.79 -14.00
CA GLU A 652 23.29 -17.53 -15.45
C GLU A 652 22.02 -16.80 -15.90
N GLU A 653 20.88 -17.04 -15.25
CA GLU A 653 19.63 -16.27 -15.48
C GLU A 653 19.74 -14.79 -15.06
N GLN A 654 20.78 -14.42 -14.30
CA GLN A 654 21.11 -13.03 -13.98
C GLN A 654 22.18 -12.43 -14.90
N ASP A 655 22.48 -13.09 -16.03
CA ASP A 655 23.48 -12.70 -17.03
C ASP A 655 24.95 -12.78 -16.54
N TYR A 656 25.26 -13.65 -15.56
CA TYR A 656 26.63 -13.90 -15.06
C TYR A 656 27.14 -15.31 -15.44
N ILE A 657 28.46 -15.46 -15.63
CA ILE A 657 29.05 -16.72 -16.11
C ILE A 657 29.64 -17.50 -14.94
N VAL A 658 29.17 -18.73 -14.70
CA VAL A 658 29.74 -19.63 -13.67
C VAL A 658 30.83 -20.51 -14.29
N LYS A 659 32.07 -20.34 -13.83
CA LYS A 659 33.24 -21.09 -14.33
C LYS A 659 33.43 -22.44 -13.64
N GLU A 660 33.16 -22.49 -12.35
CA GLU A 660 33.48 -23.66 -11.52
C GLU A 660 32.60 -23.66 -10.27
N ILE A 661 32.17 -24.84 -9.81
CA ILE A 661 31.49 -25.07 -8.53
C ILE A 661 32.29 -26.16 -7.81
N ARG A 662 32.68 -25.91 -6.56
CA ARG A 662 33.49 -26.82 -5.71
C ARG A 662 32.82 -27.13 -4.40
#